data_AF-A0AAU0VWQ5-F1
#
_entry.id   AF-A0AAU0VWQ5-F1
#
_cell.length_a   1.000
_cell.length_b   1.000
_cell.length_c   1.000
_cell.angle_alpha   90.00
_cell.angle_beta   90.00
_cell.angle_gamma   90.00
#
_symmetry.space_group_name_H-M   'P 1'
#
loop_
_entity.id
_entity.type
_entity.pdbx_description
1 polymer ?
#
loop_
_entity_poly.entity_id
_entity_poly.type
_entity_poly.pdbx_seq_one_letter_code
_entity_poly.pdbx_strand_id
1 'polypeptide(L)'
;MAKADRNASARAAVTGENYAQALRWIREHGLTDGLAPDAAGPEQEALEAALLYVLARPRGPLAPLAGAGSLFGIAKSSPSTDGLALWPSPGAEGELLARLLPARSQVAVSGTPGVRWSVDSAKYLALTGPGTARVRIAAARNDVRRAAEIVAGAGLVPLWNGPVSPDEEASWVRLRAGVGDDGPGWSRALRRPALAREVMAVRWDSSAPRAEDLAGAGRALAPRPHGPVTGPHPEPRVILVSAERGGLGCTTMSVSLAFGLVRAGLRVALLTHADGTTSSLQDAEPATTAWFEALSPADAPPLLVADTGRFGEDTGQLLSEARERAEVVIVDSAPPHRLDEVDADLTIVVDRHRPADWSRTDVTDRRPSHIRTFEWLDTLLPSHRSAAEQTEVNTVMARLDSAFLAYVLERIDEPDDPDVYDAEDAEDIEFFWDLDAWGSGHTEDLLPAEETVPLGQWRADFIGFLDAEGQRRYPKTWAAVRAGWAERNRRRNQQRLGTAGDDLADLLACLEAFAAARDAEADPRWVALGADQQRAWRAAQLIRWLDERFDAYVRADAAHHKRTELNTVLAVLDARFLSYVTDRAGGQDPAQSLPPASDGREADQWWEPAAAARHADAMGLPWTREDSPLELWRAEFLDAVQTEGQHRFPALWPQVRTRWAEHNGTRTAAGLAPFQATAAEREQMRPLFVHQVGAIGADAWGPSFAEHAARWVSGHRSDAERVEEFAELIERRQRPAAAAEVADSLLGALRRTPGTPWVLLTNYYRPTGTSPDPGAVGDELARRGVDGFCAVRQLRPLEKELFEPISWNDSRSRQVQADLAAAVQDALALAVPLGRLSHRH
;
A
#
# COMPACT_ATOMS: atom_id res chain seq x y z
N MET A 1 3.26 19.32 -38.21
CA MET A 1 4.18 18.15 -38.29
C MET A 1 4.71 17.87 -36.90
N ALA A 2 4.55 16.64 -36.41
CA ALA A 2 5.01 16.26 -35.08
C ALA A 2 6.55 16.35 -35.01
N LYS A 3 7.10 16.57 -33.81
CA LYS A 3 8.55 16.65 -33.56
C LYS A 3 9.29 15.38 -34.04
N ALA A 4 8.64 14.21 -33.93
CA ALA A 4 9.12 12.93 -34.43
C ALA A 4 9.27 12.89 -35.97
N ASP A 5 8.33 13.47 -36.71
CA ASP A 5 8.34 13.47 -38.18
C ASP A 5 9.55 14.24 -38.75
N ARG A 6 9.91 15.35 -38.09
CA ARG A 6 11.09 16.15 -38.47
C ARG A 6 12.40 15.40 -38.22
N ASN A 7 12.50 14.70 -37.10
CA ASN A 7 13.69 13.92 -36.76
C ASN A 7 13.87 12.69 -37.66
N ALA A 8 12.78 11.97 -37.95
CA ALA A 8 12.82 10.84 -38.87
C ALA A 8 13.23 11.27 -40.29
N SER A 9 12.71 12.41 -40.75
CA SER A 9 13.10 13.00 -42.04
C SER A 9 14.57 13.40 -42.06
N ALA A 10 15.09 14.01 -40.99
CA ALA A 10 16.49 14.41 -40.88
C ALA A 10 17.45 13.20 -40.86
N ARG A 11 17.11 12.12 -40.13
CA ARG A 11 17.90 10.88 -40.15
C ARG A 11 17.88 10.22 -41.53
N ALA A 12 16.69 10.10 -42.14
CA ALA A 12 16.52 9.52 -43.46
C ALA A 12 17.36 10.24 -44.53
N ALA A 13 17.40 11.58 -44.49
CA ALA A 13 18.19 12.39 -45.43
C ALA A 13 19.70 12.11 -45.35
N VAL A 14 20.21 11.68 -44.19
CA VAL A 14 21.65 11.46 -43.97
C VAL A 14 22.04 10.00 -44.13
N THR A 15 21.22 9.08 -43.64
CA THR A 15 21.49 7.64 -43.62
C THR A 15 20.97 6.90 -44.86
N GLY A 16 20.06 7.50 -45.62
CA GLY A 16 19.38 6.85 -46.74
C GLY A 16 18.25 5.88 -46.31
N GLU A 17 17.97 5.77 -45.01
CA GLU A 17 16.84 5.00 -44.51
C GLU A 17 15.51 5.52 -45.08
N ASN A 18 14.53 4.64 -45.25
CA ASN A 18 13.17 5.11 -45.50
C ASN A 18 12.58 5.70 -44.20
N TYR A 19 11.53 6.51 -44.34
CA TYR A 19 10.90 7.18 -43.20
C TYR A 19 10.50 6.22 -42.08
N ALA A 20 9.92 5.07 -42.42
CA ALA A 20 9.48 4.07 -41.44
C ALA A 20 10.66 3.46 -40.66
N GLN A 21 11.79 3.21 -41.30
CA GLN A 21 13.00 2.71 -40.66
C GLN A 21 13.62 3.77 -39.75
N ALA A 22 13.74 5.01 -40.23
CA ALA A 22 14.26 6.12 -39.43
C ALA A 22 13.36 6.40 -38.20
N LEU A 23 12.04 6.38 -38.39
CA LEU A 23 11.08 6.56 -37.30
C LEU A 23 11.14 5.40 -36.30
N ARG A 24 11.24 4.16 -36.79
CA ARG A 24 11.41 2.98 -35.94
C ARG A 24 12.71 3.07 -35.14
N TRP A 25 13.82 3.42 -35.78
CA TRP A 25 15.10 3.59 -35.09
C TRP A 25 15.01 4.66 -34.00
N ILE A 26 14.40 5.81 -34.28
CA ILE A 26 14.21 6.89 -33.29
C ILE A 26 13.33 6.44 -32.12
N ARG A 27 12.32 5.59 -32.38
CA ARG A 27 11.51 4.98 -31.31
C ARG A 27 12.27 3.94 -30.51
N GLU A 28 13.22 3.25 -31.14
CA GLU A 28 14.00 2.17 -30.53
C GLU A 28 15.26 2.67 -29.80
N HIS A 29 15.79 3.85 -30.13
CA HIS A 29 17.10 4.33 -29.62
C HIS A 29 17.07 5.80 -29.16
N GLY A 30 16.05 6.57 -29.54
CA GLY A 30 15.94 7.97 -29.18
C GLY A 30 16.88 8.91 -29.88
N LEU A 31 17.22 10.00 -29.18
CA LEU A 31 18.13 11.03 -29.67
C LEU A 31 19.34 11.21 -28.73
N THR A 32 19.54 10.34 -27.74
CA THR A 32 20.61 10.44 -26.74
C THR A 32 21.99 10.44 -27.39
N ASP A 33 22.18 9.62 -28.43
CA ASP A 33 23.43 9.54 -29.19
C ASP A 33 23.39 10.35 -30.50
N GLY A 34 22.30 11.08 -30.72
CA GLY A 34 22.04 11.84 -31.95
C GLY A 34 21.38 11.00 -33.05
N LEU A 35 21.01 11.65 -34.16
CA LEU A 35 20.26 11.00 -35.24
C LEU A 35 21.11 10.13 -36.16
N ALA A 36 22.43 10.24 -36.13
CA ALA A 36 23.37 9.44 -36.90
C ALA A 36 24.72 9.38 -36.15
N PRO A 37 24.78 8.65 -35.02
CA PRO A 37 25.95 8.63 -34.13
C PRO A 37 27.19 8.14 -34.86
N ASP A 38 28.36 8.69 -34.49
CA ASP A 38 29.65 8.14 -34.89
C ASP A 38 29.97 6.87 -34.07
N ALA A 39 31.00 6.12 -34.46
CA ALA A 39 31.39 4.90 -33.75
C ALA A 39 31.94 5.24 -32.36
N ALA A 40 31.48 4.54 -31.31
CA ALA A 40 31.91 4.79 -29.94
C ALA A 40 33.33 4.26 -29.64
N GLY A 41 33.76 3.21 -30.35
CA GLY A 41 35.04 2.53 -30.12
C GLY A 41 36.00 2.61 -31.32
N PRO A 42 37.32 2.70 -31.07
CA PRO A 42 38.33 2.83 -32.13
C PRO A 42 38.46 1.58 -33.01
N GLU A 43 38.14 0.39 -32.49
CA GLU A 43 38.12 -0.84 -33.28
C GLU A 43 36.99 -0.83 -34.31
N GLN A 44 35.80 -0.40 -33.89
CA GLN A 44 34.62 -0.29 -34.75
C GLN A 44 34.83 0.79 -35.82
N GLU A 45 35.37 1.94 -35.43
CA GLU A 45 35.75 3.00 -36.37
C GLU A 45 36.76 2.51 -37.41
N ALA A 46 37.81 1.79 -36.98
CA ALA A 46 38.84 1.29 -37.87
C ALA A 46 38.30 0.27 -38.88
N LEU A 47 37.38 -0.63 -38.46
CA LEU A 47 36.72 -1.57 -39.37
C LEU A 47 35.87 -0.84 -40.40
N GLU A 48 35.01 0.08 -39.96
CA GLU A 48 34.14 0.86 -40.84
C GLU A 48 34.93 1.69 -41.85
N ALA A 49 35.98 2.36 -41.38
CA ALA A 49 36.88 3.14 -42.23
C ALA A 49 37.55 2.25 -43.29
N ALA A 50 38.05 1.07 -42.89
CA ALA A 50 38.69 0.13 -43.79
C ALA A 50 37.73 -0.43 -44.86
N LEU A 51 36.48 -0.72 -44.49
CA LEU A 51 35.44 -1.19 -45.44
C LEU A 51 35.18 -0.13 -46.52
N LEU A 52 34.92 1.12 -46.13
CA LEU A 52 34.65 2.18 -47.11
C LEU A 52 35.89 2.54 -47.93
N TYR A 53 37.06 2.57 -47.32
CA TYR A 53 38.32 2.86 -48.00
C TYR A 53 38.58 1.88 -49.14
N VAL A 54 38.36 0.58 -48.92
CA VAL A 54 38.55 -0.46 -49.94
C VAL A 54 37.54 -0.31 -51.09
N LEU A 55 36.31 0.11 -50.79
CA LEU A 55 35.30 0.38 -51.84
C LEU A 55 35.66 1.61 -52.67
N ALA A 56 36.17 2.67 -52.04
CA ALA A 56 36.58 3.89 -52.71
C ALA A 56 37.87 3.73 -53.50
N ARG A 57 38.78 2.88 -53.02
CA ARG A 57 40.11 2.66 -53.60
C ARG A 57 40.37 1.15 -53.78
N PRO A 58 39.63 0.49 -54.68
CA PRO A 58 39.76 -0.95 -54.88
C PRO A 58 41.18 -1.28 -55.35
N ARG A 59 41.78 -2.29 -54.72
CA ARG A 59 43.07 -2.85 -55.14
C ARG A 59 42.81 -4.15 -55.87
N GLY A 60 43.28 -4.28 -57.11
CA GLY A 60 43.21 -5.51 -57.90
C GLY A 60 42.24 -5.44 -59.08
N PRO A 61 41.87 -6.60 -59.66
CA PRO A 61 41.14 -6.70 -60.93
C PRO A 61 39.64 -6.34 -60.84
N LEU A 62 39.09 -6.17 -59.63
CA LEU A 62 37.69 -5.80 -59.44
C LEU A 62 37.52 -4.29 -59.63
N ALA A 63 36.83 -3.89 -60.69
CA ALA A 63 36.51 -2.48 -60.95
C ALA A 63 35.66 -1.87 -59.81
N PRO A 64 35.71 -0.54 -59.58
CA PRO A 64 34.84 0.14 -58.63
C PRO A 64 33.35 -0.18 -58.87
N LEU A 65 32.58 -0.33 -57.80
CA LEU A 65 31.14 -0.60 -57.91
C LEU A 65 30.39 0.71 -58.19
N ALA A 66 30.00 0.92 -59.45
CA ALA A 66 29.19 2.06 -59.86
C ALA A 66 27.69 1.71 -59.70
N GLY A 67 26.98 2.43 -58.85
CA GLY A 67 25.53 2.27 -58.68
C GLY A 67 24.84 3.63 -58.59
N ALA A 68 23.95 3.92 -59.54
CA ALA A 68 23.16 5.15 -59.53
C ALA A 68 22.40 5.26 -58.20
N GLY A 69 22.59 6.37 -57.49
CA GLY A 69 21.94 6.61 -56.21
C GLY A 69 22.51 5.84 -55.01
N SER A 70 23.73 5.31 -55.07
CA SER A 70 24.36 4.61 -53.93
C SER A 70 25.80 5.05 -53.67
N LEU A 71 26.26 4.93 -52.42
CA LEU A 71 27.66 5.11 -52.04
C LEU A 71 28.42 3.80 -52.29
N PHE A 72 29.07 3.65 -53.45
CA PHE A 72 29.79 2.43 -53.85
C PHE A 72 28.95 1.14 -53.70
N GLY A 73 27.68 1.18 -54.08
CA GLY A 73 26.75 0.06 -53.94
C GLY A 73 26.05 -0.05 -52.58
N ILE A 74 26.30 0.88 -51.64
CA ILE A 74 25.57 0.99 -50.38
C ILE A 74 24.42 1.98 -50.55
N ALA A 75 23.19 1.50 -50.44
CA ALA A 75 22.00 2.33 -50.59
C ALA A 75 21.67 3.10 -49.31
N LYS A 76 21.84 2.46 -48.14
CA LYS A 76 21.54 3.05 -46.84
C LYS A 76 22.30 2.36 -45.71
N SER A 77 22.37 3.05 -44.58
CA SER A 77 22.94 2.55 -43.32
C SER A 77 21.96 2.75 -42.17
N SER A 78 22.17 2.04 -41.07
CA SER A 78 21.49 2.30 -39.80
C SER A 78 22.55 2.28 -38.69
N PRO A 79 23.19 3.42 -38.39
CA PRO A 79 24.21 3.51 -37.35
C PRO A 79 23.59 3.57 -35.95
N SER A 80 24.24 2.87 -35.00
CA SER A 80 24.16 3.05 -33.55
C SER A 80 25.58 3.26 -32.99
N THR A 81 25.73 3.65 -31.73
CA THR A 81 27.05 3.86 -31.09
C THR A 81 27.97 2.65 -31.22
N ASP A 82 27.44 1.45 -30.97
CA ASP A 82 28.19 0.19 -30.92
C ASP A 82 28.04 -0.68 -32.18
N GLY A 83 27.31 -0.22 -33.19
CA GLY A 83 27.01 -1.06 -34.35
C GLY A 83 26.63 -0.30 -35.62
N LEU A 84 26.79 -0.99 -36.74
CA LEU A 84 26.42 -0.48 -38.04
C LEU A 84 25.74 -1.59 -38.85
N ALA A 85 24.54 -1.29 -39.37
CA ALA A 85 23.89 -2.10 -40.39
C ALA A 85 23.96 -1.40 -41.75
N LEU A 86 24.30 -2.14 -42.80
CA LEU A 86 24.41 -1.68 -44.17
C LEU A 86 23.41 -2.41 -45.07
N TRP A 87 22.78 -1.67 -45.97
CA TRP A 87 21.94 -2.25 -47.02
C TRP A 87 22.58 -1.96 -48.38
N PRO A 88 22.96 -3.02 -49.11
CA PRO A 88 23.38 -2.90 -50.49
C PRO A 88 22.22 -2.36 -51.36
N SER A 89 22.56 -1.75 -52.49
CA SER A 89 21.58 -1.50 -53.56
C SER A 89 21.00 -2.84 -54.03
N PRO A 90 19.69 -2.92 -54.33
CA PRO A 90 19.07 -4.16 -54.76
C PRO A 90 19.83 -4.81 -55.94
N GLY A 91 20.24 -6.06 -55.78
CA GLY A 91 21.00 -6.82 -56.78
C GLY A 91 22.53 -6.59 -56.75
N ALA A 92 23.03 -5.70 -55.88
CA ALA A 92 24.45 -5.44 -55.71
C ALA A 92 25.08 -6.21 -54.53
N GLU A 93 24.33 -7.04 -53.82
CA GLU A 93 24.74 -7.72 -52.59
C GLU A 93 26.02 -8.56 -52.82
N GLY A 94 26.03 -9.42 -53.83
CA GLY A 94 27.19 -10.26 -54.16
C GLY A 94 28.40 -9.46 -54.68
N GLU A 95 28.16 -8.40 -55.47
CA GLU A 95 29.22 -7.52 -56.00
C GLU A 95 29.87 -6.68 -54.89
N LEU A 96 29.09 -6.22 -53.92
CA LEU A 96 29.58 -5.49 -52.77
C LEU A 96 30.39 -6.42 -51.85
N LEU A 97 29.86 -7.61 -51.54
CA LEU A 97 30.58 -8.63 -50.76
C LEU A 97 31.90 -9.04 -51.42
N ALA A 98 31.95 -9.17 -52.75
CA ALA A 98 33.17 -9.50 -53.49
C ALA A 98 34.29 -8.45 -53.32
N ARG A 99 33.92 -7.19 -53.04
CA ARG A 99 34.87 -6.09 -52.82
C ARG A 99 35.19 -5.85 -51.35
N LEU A 100 34.30 -6.21 -50.43
CA LEU A 100 34.52 -6.07 -48.99
C LEU A 100 35.31 -7.24 -48.41
N LEU A 101 34.99 -8.48 -48.81
CA LEU A 101 35.62 -9.67 -48.24
C LEU A 101 37.04 -9.89 -48.81
N PRO A 102 37.98 -10.38 -47.99
CA PRO A 102 39.38 -10.49 -48.40
C PRO A 102 39.62 -11.59 -49.44
N ALA A 103 40.28 -11.24 -50.54
CA ALA A 103 40.67 -12.16 -51.60
C ALA A 103 42.13 -11.99 -51.99
N ARG A 104 42.81 -13.09 -52.32
CA ARG A 104 44.23 -13.11 -52.63
C ARG A 104 44.49 -13.16 -54.14
N SER A 105 45.34 -12.27 -54.60
CA SER A 105 46.06 -12.38 -55.88
C SER A 105 47.47 -12.93 -55.64
N GLN A 106 48.26 -13.12 -56.69
CA GLN A 106 49.67 -13.55 -56.55
C GLN A 106 50.56 -12.54 -55.81
N VAL A 107 50.17 -11.26 -55.74
CA VAL A 107 51.02 -10.17 -55.25
C VAL A 107 50.44 -9.38 -54.07
N ALA A 108 49.13 -9.48 -53.83
CA ALA A 108 48.45 -8.70 -52.79
C ALA A 108 47.11 -9.31 -52.35
N VAL A 109 46.65 -8.90 -51.16
CA VAL A 109 45.28 -9.11 -50.69
C VAL A 109 44.41 -7.92 -51.12
N SER A 110 43.38 -8.21 -51.91
CA SER A 110 42.25 -7.34 -52.24
C SER A 110 41.15 -7.48 -51.17
N GLY A 111 40.24 -6.51 -51.07
CA GLY A 111 39.22 -6.51 -50.02
C GLY A 111 39.72 -5.96 -48.68
N THR A 112 38.95 -6.17 -47.62
CA THR A 112 39.32 -5.78 -46.25
C THR A 112 39.99 -6.98 -45.54
N PRO A 113 41.32 -6.98 -45.33
CA PRO A 113 42.05 -8.12 -44.77
C PRO A 113 41.57 -8.50 -43.37
N GLY A 114 41.52 -9.80 -43.07
CA GLY A 114 41.09 -10.30 -41.77
C GLY A 114 39.57 -10.30 -41.54
N VAL A 115 38.77 -9.69 -42.42
CA VAL A 115 37.31 -9.74 -42.30
C VAL A 115 36.78 -11.13 -42.59
N ARG A 116 35.87 -11.60 -41.74
CA ARG A 116 35.15 -12.87 -41.89
C ARG A 116 33.66 -12.63 -41.88
N TRP A 117 32.90 -13.53 -42.50
CA TRP A 117 31.45 -13.45 -42.52
C TRP A 117 30.84 -14.58 -41.69
N SER A 118 29.71 -14.29 -41.05
CA SER A 118 28.87 -15.30 -40.41
C SER A 118 27.40 -14.96 -40.64
N VAL A 119 26.53 -15.98 -40.56
CA VAL A 119 25.08 -15.76 -40.60
C VAL A 119 24.66 -15.24 -39.25
N ASP A 120 24.07 -14.05 -39.24
CA ASP A 120 23.64 -13.38 -38.03
C ASP A 120 22.10 -13.46 -37.89
N SER A 121 21.39 -13.33 -39.01
CA SER A 121 19.96 -13.67 -39.09
C SER A 121 19.60 -14.07 -40.52
N ALA A 122 18.35 -14.48 -40.74
CA ALA A 122 17.85 -14.78 -42.08
C ALA A 122 17.97 -13.59 -43.07
N LYS A 123 18.10 -12.36 -42.58
CA LYS A 123 18.17 -11.13 -43.39
C LYS A 123 19.54 -10.44 -43.38
N TYR A 124 20.47 -10.87 -42.52
CA TYR A 124 21.76 -10.20 -42.34
C TYR A 124 22.92 -11.17 -42.18
N LEU A 125 24.06 -10.81 -42.75
CA LEU A 125 25.36 -11.38 -42.44
C LEU A 125 26.11 -10.43 -41.51
N ALA A 126 26.89 -10.97 -40.57
CA ALA A 126 27.84 -10.19 -39.79
C ALA A 126 29.22 -10.28 -40.45
N LEU A 127 29.82 -9.12 -40.73
CA LEU A 127 31.20 -8.95 -41.15
C LEU A 127 32.04 -8.59 -39.92
N THR A 128 32.84 -9.53 -39.45
CA THR A 128 33.68 -9.38 -38.26
C THR A 128 35.11 -9.10 -38.67
N GLY A 129 35.66 -7.98 -38.19
CA GLY A 129 37.06 -7.62 -38.44
C GLY A 129 38.02 -8.24 -37.41
N PRO A 130 39.32 -7.91 -37.48
CA PRO A 130 40.26 -8.21 -36.42
C PRO A 130 39.84 -7.50 -35.11
N GLY A 131 39.63 -8.26 -34.04
CA GLY A 131 39.16 -7.74 -32.75
C GLY A 131 37.68 -8.01 -32.48
N THR A 132 37.00 -7.09 -31.80
CA THR A 132 35.58 -7.25 -31.41
C THR A 132 34.59 -6.53 -32.34
N ALA A 133 35.11 -5.73 -33.29
CA ALA A 133 34.33 -4.93 -34.22
C ALA A 133 33.52 -5.76 -35.22
N ARG A 134 32.29 -5.33 -35.50
CA ARG A 134 31.39 -6.00 -36.46
C ARG A 134 30.48 -5.03 -37.21
N VAL A 135 30.19 -5.35 -38.46
CA VAL A 135 29.21 -4.63 -39.30
C VAL A 135 28.18 -5.63 -39.84
N ARG A 136 26.89 -5.34 -39.70
CA ARG A 136 25.81 -6.15 -40.29
C ARG A 136 25.58 -5.71 -41.73
N ILE A 137 25.43 -6.64 -42.66
CA ILE A 137 25.09 -6.34 -44.06
C ILE A 137 23.85 -7.12 -44.47
N ALA A 138 22.87 -6.44 -45.07
CA ALA A 138 21.64 -7.04 -45.56
C ALA A 138 21.91 -7.87 -46.82
N ALA A 139 22.36 -9.10 -46.62
CA ALA A 139 22.68 -10.07 -47.66
C ALA A 139 22.38 -11.49 -47.15
N ALA A 140 22.25 -12.43 -48.06
CA ALA A 140 22.02 -13.84 -47.79
C ALA A 140 23.26 -14.69 -48.10
N ARG A 141 23.25 -15.95 -47.66
CA ARG A 141 24.32 -16.91 -47.95
C ARG A 141 24.56 -17.12 -49.46
N ASN A 142 23.51 -17.00 -50.27
CA ASN A 142 23.62 -17.09 -51.73
C ASN A 142 24.44 -15.94 -52.32
N ASP A 143 24.43 -14.76 -51.69
CA ASP A 143 25.20 -13.61 -52.15
C ASP A 143 26.69 -13.79 -51.86
N VAL A 144 27.04 -14.49 -50.77
CA VAL A 144 28.45 -14.90 -50.51
C VAL A 144 28.94 -15.88 -51.58
N ARG A 145 28.08 -16.83 -52.00
CA ARG A 145 28.43 -17.73 -53.11
C ARG A 145 28.62 -16.94 -54.41
N ARG A 146 27.73 -15.98 -54.69
CA ARG A 146 27.87 -15.09 -55.84
C ARG A 146 29.15 -14.26 -55.78
N ALA A 147 29.51 -13.76 -54.59
CA ALA A 147 30.76 -13.05 -54.37
C ALA A 147 31.97 -13.94 -54.67
N ALA A 148 31.94 -15.21 -54.25
CA ALA A 148 33.00 -16.18 -54.54
C ALA A 148 33.14 -16.44 -56.05
N GLU A 149 32.03 -16.53 -56.79
CA GLU A 149 32.04 -16.65 -58.25
C GLU A 149 32.67 -15.42 -58.92
N ILE A 150 32.33 -14.21 -58.47
CA ILE A 150 32.89 -12.95 -58.98
C ILE A 150 34.40 -12.89 -58.72
N VAL A 151 34.82 -13.21 -57.50
CA VAL A 151 36.24 -13.22 -57.09
C VAL A 151 37.03 -14.27 -57.88
N ALA A 152 36.50 -15.48 -58.03
CA ALA A 152 37.14 -16.53 -58.83
C ALA A 152 37.22 -16.15 -60.32
N GLY A 153 36.16 -15.56 -60.88
CA GLY A 153 36.13 -15.05 -62.27
C GLY A 153 37.15 -13.95 -62.53
N ALA A 154 37.53 -13.19 -61.50
CA ALA A 154 38.59 -12.18 -61.55
C ALA A 154 40.00 -12.76 -61.31
N GLY A 155 40.16 -14.08 -61.20
CA GLY A 155 41.45 -14.74 -60.96
C GLY A 155 41.97 -14.63 -59.52
N LEU A 156 41.08 -14.35 -58.56
CA LEU A 156 41.41 -14.18 -57.15
C LEU A 156 40.94 -15.40 -56.32
N VAL A 157 41.61 -15.64 -55.19
CA VAL A 157 41.25 -16.72 -54.25
C VAL A 157 40.58 -16.14 -53.00
N PRO A 158 39.33 -16.49 -52.70
CA PRO A 158 38.66 -16.09 -51.45
C PRO A 158 39.43 -16.51 -50.19
N LEU A 159 39.64 -15.60 -49.24
CA LEU A 159 40.31 -15.90 -47.95
C LEU A 159 39.33 -16.00 -46.77
N TRP A 160 38.12 -15.49 -46.94
CA TRP A 160 37.15 -15.29 -45.86
C TRP A 160 36.52 -16.56 -45.25
N ASN A 161 36.87 -17.75 -45.74
CA ASN A 161 36.42 -19.04 -45.19
C ASN A 161 37.50 -19.75 -44.36
N GLY A 162 38.73 -19.20 -44.30
CA GLY A 162 39.86 -19.80 -43.59
C GLY A 162 40.34 -18.95 -42.41
N PRO A 163 41.31 -19.44 -41.62
CA PRO A 163 41.98 -18.65 -40.59
C PRO A 163 42.69 -17.43 -41.22
N VAL A 164 42.93 -16.39 -40.42
CA VAL A 164 43.68 -15.20 -40.86
C VAL A 164 45.14 -15.59 -41.09
N SER A 165 45.65 -15.31 -42.30
CA SER A 165 47.05 -15.57 -42.64
C SER A 165 47.97 -14.39 -42.24
N PRO A 166 49.28 -14.62 -42.03
CA PRO A 166 50.24 -13.53 -41.77
C PRO A 166 50.26 -12.46 -42.87
N ASP A 167 49.98 -12.85 -44.13
CA ASP A 167 49.88 -11.93 -45.26
C ASP A 167 48.64 -11.01 -45.15
N GLU A 168 47.53 -11.53 -44.61
CA GLU A 168 46.35 -10.72 -44.29
C GLU A 168 46.63 -9.75 -43.14
N GLU A 169 47.31 -10.19 -42.08
CA GLU A 169 47.69 -9.31 -40.96
C GLU A 169 48.60 -8.16 -41.43
N ALA A 170 49.64 -8.47 -42.21
CA ALA A 170 50.51 -7.44 -42.79
C ALA A 170 49.75 -6.49 -43.73
N SER A 171 48.75 -7.01 -44.46
CA SER A 171 47.89 -6.20 -45.34
C SER A 171 46.91 -5.33 -44.55
N TRP A 172 46.40 -5.81 -43.41
CA TRP A 172 45.59 -5.03 -42.47
C TRP A 172 46.37 -3.84 -41.91
N VAL A 173 47.61 -4.06 -41.46
CA VAL A 173 48.49 -2.98 -40.96
C VAL A 173 48.73 -1.92 -42.04
N ARG A 174 49.03 -2.33 -43.29
CA ARG A 174 49.19 -1.39 -44.42
C ARG A 174 47.89 -0.66 -44.77
N LEU A 175 46.74 -1.33 -44.68
CA LEU A 175 45.44 -0.71 -44.94
C LEU A 175 45.15 0.36 -43.89
N ARG A 176 45.33 0.04 -42.60
CA ARG A 176 45.18 1.00 -41.50
C ARG A 176 46.12 2.20 -41.63
N ALA A 177 47.39 1.98 -42.00
CA ALA A 177 48.32 3.07 -42.27
C ALA A 177 47.88 3.95 -43.45
N GLY A 178 47.23 3.37 -44.47
CA GLY A 178 46.67 4.11 -45.60
C GLY A 178 45.38 4.89 -45.30
N VAL A 179 44.62 4.46 -44.29
CA VAL A 179 43.49 5.22 -43.73
C VAL A 179 44.01 6.37 -42.87
N GLY A 180 45.06 6.14 -42.08
CA GLY A 180 45.75 7.16 -41.28
C GLY A 180 44.83 7.88 -40.29
N ASP A 181 45.10 9.17 -40.08
CA ASP A 181 44.34 10.04 -39.18
C ASP A 181 42.94 10.41 -39.75
N ASP A 182 42.66 10.05 -41.01
CA ASP A 182 41.38 10.28 -41.67
C ASP A 182 40.31 9.22 -41.30
N GLY A 183 40.65 8.24 -40.46
CA GLY A 183 39.76 7.16 -40.00
C GLY A 183 38.35 7.61 -39.60
N PRO A 184 38.20 8.64 -38.74
CA PRO A 184 36.88 9.16 -38.37
C PRO A 184 36.06 9.65 -39.56
N GLY A 185 36.70 10.26 -40.57
CA GLY A 185 36.04 10.74 -41.77
C GLY A 185 35.48 9.59 -42.61
N TRP A 186 36.25 8.52 -42.78
CA TRP A 186 35.82 7.32 -43.51
C TRP A 186 34.70 6.56 -42.78
N SER A 187 34.79 6.36 -41.46
CA SER A 187 33.72 5.74 -40.67
C SER A 187 32.43 6.57 -40.74
N ARG A 188 32.52 7.88 -40.52
CA ARG A 188 31.36 8.80 -40.59
C ARG A 188 30.70 8.79 -41.96
N ALA A 189 31.49 8.74 -43.05
CA ALA A 189 30.96 8.63 -44.41
C ALA A 189 30.16 7.34 -44.61
N LEU A 190 30.66 6.21 -44.09
CA LEU A 190 29.98 4.91 -44.19
C LEU A 190 28.67 4.89 -43.38
N ARG A 191 28.66 5.57 -42.23
CA ARG A 191 27.47 5.75 -41.38
C ARG A 191 26.44 6.70 -41.97
N ARG A 192 26.83 7.57 -42.92
CA ARG A 192 25.99 8.63 -43.51
C ARG A 192 25.97 8.55 -45.05
N PRO A 193 25.59 7.42 -45.67
CA PRO A 193 25.80 7.17 -47.10
C PRO A 193 24.98 8.10 -48.02
N ALA A 194 23.81 8.59 -47.60
CA ALA A 194 23.03 9.53 -48.41
C ALA A 194 23.71 10.91 -48.47
N LEU A 195 24.19 11.41 -47.32
CA LEU A 195 24.95 12.66 -47.25
C LEU A 195 26.33 12.52 -47.93
N ALA A 196 27.03 11.42 -47.67
CA ALA A 196 28.31 11.10 -48.29
C ALA A 196 28.21 11.12 -49.81
N ARG A 197 27.17 10.52 -50.40
CA ARG A 197 26.92 10.52 -51.85
C ARG A 197 26.76 11.93 -52.44
N GLU A 198 26.17 12.86 -51.70
CA GLU A 198 26.03 14.26 -52.15
C GLU A 198 27.38 14.98 -52.16
N VAL A 199 28.22 14.72 -51.15
CA VAL A 199 29.57 15.28 -51.01
C VAL A 199 30.60 14.59 -51.91
N MET A 200 30.36 13.34 -52.31
CA MET A 200 31.20 12.53 -53.21
C MET A 200 31.47 13.14 -54.59
N ALA A 201 30.85 14.28 -54.94
CA ALA A 201 31.34 15.11 -56.04
C ALA A 201 32.85 15.44 -55.90
N VAL A 202 33.39 15.38 -54.67
CA VAL A 202 34.82 15.35 -54.37
C VAL A 202 35.35 13.91 -54.55
N ARG A 203 36.22 13.72 -55.53
CA ARG A 203 36.86 12.44 -55.91
C ARG A 203 37.65 11.78 -54.74
N TRP A 204 37.00 10.82 -54.04
CA TRP A 204 37.58 10.08 -52.90
C TRP A 204 38.59 8.98 -53.28
N ASP A 205 38.72 8.70 -54.58
CA ASP A 205 39.86 7.98 -55.15
C ASP A 205 41.19 8.72 -54.93
N SER A 206 41.16 10.06 -54.86
CA SER A 206 42.35 10.89 -54.64
C SER A 206 42.44 11.66 -53.32
N SER A 207 41.35 11.73 -52.55
CA SER A 207 41.28 12.48 -51.28
C SER A 207 40.48 11.72 -50.22
N ALA A 208 40.72 11.98 -48.93
CA ALA A 208 39.91 11.39 -47.87
C ALA A 208 38.65 12.23 -47.58
N PRO A 209 37.55 11.63 -47.11
CA PRO A 209 36.37 12.38 -46.68
C PRO A 209 36.70 13.27 -45.48
N ARG A 210 36.34 14.55 -45.55
CA ARG A 210 36.52 15.47 -44.43
C ARG A 210 35.37 15.35 -43.44
N ALA A 211 35.70 15.36 -42.15
CA ALA A 211 34.74 15.25 -41.07
C ALA A 211 33.70 16.39 -41.07
N GLU A 212 34.09 17.59 -41.54
CA GLU A 212 33.26 18.79 -41.65
C GLU A 212 32.17 18.67 -42.72
N ASP A 213 32.53 18.17 -43.91
CA ASP A 213 31.59 18.00 -45.02
C ASP A 213 30.49 16.97 -44.70
N LEU A 214 30.80 16.05 -43.78
CA LEU A 214 29.91 15.00 -43.32
C LEU A 214 29.16 15.35 -42.03
N ALA A 215 29.35 16.54 -41.46
CA ALA A 215 28.71 16.96 -40.21
C ALA A 215 27.19 17.15 -40.34
N GLY A 216 26.69 17.40 -41.56
CA GLY A 216 25.27 17.66 -41.85
C GLY A 216 24.73 18.91 -41.14
N ALA A 217 23.41 19.04 -41.03
CA ALA A 217 22.78 20.10 -40.24
C ALA A 217 23.06 19.88 -38.74
N GLY A 218 24.22 20.32 -38.25
CA GLY A 218 24.82 19.89 -36.98
C GLY A 218 23.90 19.88 -35.74
N ARG A 219 23.02 20.87 -35.58
CA ARG A 219 22.03 20.89 -34.48
C ARG A 219 20.94 19.81 -34.60
N ALA A 220 20.60 19.38 -35.81
CA ALA A 220 19.58 18.37 -36.06
C ALA A 220 20.08 16.97 -35.71
N LEU A 221 21.36 16.70 -35.98
CA LEU A 221 21.97 15.38 -35.82
C LEU A 221 22.61 15.15 -34.46
N ALA A 222 22.87 16.21 -33.69
CA ALA A 222 23.52 16.13 -32.40
C ALA A 222 22.70 15.34 -31.35
N PRO A 223 23.39 14.67 -30.40
CA PRO A 223 22.83 14.19 -29.14
C PRO A 223 21.87 15.19 -28.48
N ARG A 224 20.75 14.69 -27.97
CA ARG A 224 19.79 15.45 -27.17
C ARG A 224 19.33 14.61 -25.98
N PRO A 225 19.07 15.22 -24.81
CA PRO A 225 18.59 14.53 -23.61
C PRO A 225 17.13 14.06 -23.72
N HIS A 226 16.65 13.74 -24.92
CA HIS A 226 15.29 13.30 -25.20
C HIS A 226 15.34 12.05 -26.08
N GLY A 227 15.10 10.89 -25.50
CA GLY A 227 14.97 9.61 -26.19
C GLY A 227 14.21 8.59 -25.32
N PRO A 228 13.56 7.57 -25.90
CA PRO A 228 13.22 6.36 -25.18
C PRO A 228 14.52 5.73 -24.68
N VAL A 229 14.54 5.37 -23.41
CA VAL A 229 15.75 4.93 -22.71
C VAL A 229 16.02 3.47 -23.07
N THR A 230 16.84 3.27 -24.08
CA THR A 230 17.28 1.94 -24.54
C THR A 230 18.77 1.96 -24.87
N GLY A 231 19.57 2.48 -23.94
CA GLY A 231 20.93 1.97 -23.77
C GLY A 231 20.88 0.56 -23.16
N PRO A 232 21.97 -0.23 -23.22
CA PRO A 232 22.04 -1.55 -22.59
C PRO A 232 22.16 -1.38 -21.08
N HIS A 233 21.09 -0.89 -20.45
CA HIS A 233 20.89 -1.13 -19.03
C HIS A 233 20.53 -2.61 -18.88
N PRO A 234 21.03 -3.30 -17.84
CA PRO A 234 20.41 -4.56 -17.43
C PRO A 234 18.90 -4.32 -17.34
N GLU A 235 18.09 -5.32 -17.73
CA GLU A 235 16.64 -5.23 -17.59
C GLU A 235 16.29 -4.60 -16.22
N PRO A 236 15.44 -3.56 -16.19
CA PRO A 236 15.12 -2.85 -14.96
C PRO A 236 14.66 -3.84 -13.91
N ARG A 237 15.29 -3.80 -12.74
CA ARG A 237 14.94 -4.71 -11.65
C ARG A 237 13.65 -4.25 -11.01
N VAL A 238 12.67 -5.15 -10.94
CA VAL A 238 11.39 -4.91 -10.29
C VAL A 238 11.47 -5.41 -8.84
N ILE A 239 11.29 -4.49 -7.91
CA ILE A 239 11.22 -4.76 -6.48
C ILE A 239 9.78 -4.58 -6.03
N LEU A 240 9.16 -5.66 -5.57
CA LEU A 240 7.85 -5.61 -4.96
C LEU A 240 8.02 -5.40 -3.45
N VAL A 241 7.52 -4.30 -2.91
CA VAL A 241 7.46 -4.08 -1.46
C VAL A 241 6.04 -4.38 -1.02
N SER A 242 5.87 -5.39 -0.16
CA SER A 242 4.57 -5.86 0.27
C SER A 242 4.47 -5.98 1.78
N ALA A 243 3.25 -5.93 2.28
CA ALA A 243 2.93 -6.14 3.68
C ALA A 243 1.65 -6.96 3.82
N GLU A 244 1.56 -7.83 4.82
CA GLU A 244 0.36 -8.67 4.97
C GLU A 244 -0.88 -7.89 5.41
N ARG A 245 -0.68 -6.75 6.11
CA ARG A 245 -1.73 -5.88 6.67
C ARG A 245 -1.39 -4.40 6.45
N GLY A 246 -2.43 -3.55 6.39
CA GLY A 246 -2.27 -2.10 6.36
C GLY A 246 -1.61 -1.55 7.64
N GLY A 247 -0.99 -0.38 7.55
CA GLY A 247 -0.40 0.31 8.71
C GLY A 247 0.96 -0.19 9.19
N LEU A 248 1.66 -1.04 8.43
CA LEU A 248 3.01 -1.55 8.75
C LEU A 248 4.15 -0.63 8.27
N GLY A 249 3.81 0.47 7.58
CA GLY A 249 4.76 1.42 7.01
C GLY A 249 5.36 0.96 5.68
N CYS A 250 4.63 0.14 4.91
CA CYS A 250 5.05 -0.33 3.58
C CYS A 250 5.47 0.83 2.68
N THR A 251 4.58 1.81 2.49
CA THR A 251 4.84 3.03 1.71
C THR A 251 6.03 3.84 2.24
N THR A 252 6.16 3.99 3.56
CA THR A 252 7.30 4.66 4.19
C THR A 252 8.62 3.97 3.84
N MET A 253 8.64 2.63 3.83
CA MET A 253 9.82 1.84 3.47
C MET A 253 10.08 1.89 1.96
N SER A 254 9.05 1.85 1.12
CA SER A 254 9.13 2.00 -0.33
C SER A 254 9.78 3.34 -0.72
N VAL A 255 9.33 4.45 -0.11
CA VAL A 255 9.90 5.79 -0.31
C VAL A 255 11.33 5.87 0.24
N SER A 256 11.58 5.33 1.43
CA SER A 256 12.94 5.34 2.03
C SER A 256 13.94 4.55 1.18
N LEU A 257 13.54 3.38 0.70
CA LEU A 257 14.34 2.56 -0.20
C LEU A 257 14.61 3.30 -1.52
N ALA A 258 13.58 3.93 -2.09
CA ALA A 258 13.71 4.71 -3.33
C ALA A 258 14.76 5.83 -3.18
N PHE A 259 14.68 6.62 -2.12
CA PHE A 259 15.68 7.65 -1.83
C PHE A 259 17.07 7.07 -1.55
N GLY A 260 17.17 5.93 -0.87
CA GLY A 260 18.44 5.25 -0.63
C GLY A 260 19.13 4.82 -1.94
N LEU A 261 18.38 4.22 -2.86
CA LEU A 261 18.88 3.79 -4.16
C LEU A 261 19.22 4.97 -5.08
N VAL A 262 18.42 6.05 -5.06
CA VAL A 262 18.72 7.30 -5.76
C VAL A 262 20.02 7.94 -5.25
N ARG A 263 20.24 7.97 -3.93
CA ARG A 263 21.50 8.43 -3.32
C ARG A 263 22.69 7.55 -3.69
N ALA A 264 22.46 6.26 -3.93
CA ALA A 264 23.47 5.35 -4.46
C ALA A 264 23.75 5.55 -5.97
N GLY A 265 23.08 6.51 -6.61
CA GLY A 265 23.29 6.90 -8.02
C GLY A 265 22.42 6.16 -9.02
N LEU A 266 21.42 5.37 -8.57
CA LEU A 266 20.52 4.63 -9.44
C LEU A 266 19.34 5.48 -9.90
N ARG A 267 18.86 5.24 -11.12
CA ARG A 267 17.58 5.78 -11.58
C ARG A 267 16.44 4.91 -11.08
N VAL A 268 15.55 5.48 -10.27
CA VAL A 268 14.48 4.75 -9.60
C VAL A 268 13.12 5.28 -10.03
N ALA A 269 12.20 4.37 -10.32
CA ALA A 269 10.78 4.66 -10.46
C ALA A 269 10.02 4.02 -9.29
N LEU A 270 9.17 4.80 -8.63
CA LEU A 270 8.30 4.37 -7.54
C LEU A 270 6.85 4.38 -8.02
N LEU A 271 6.21 3.22 -8.00
CA LEU A 271 4.78 3.06 -8.17
C LEU A 271 4.14 2.96 -6.79
N THR A 272 3.33 3.94 -6.41
CA THR A 272 2.73 4.06 -5.07
C THR A 272 1.27 4.52 -5.16
N HIS A 273 0.50 4.41 -4.07
CA HIS A 273 -0.87 4.94 -4.02
C HIS A 273 -0.92 6.40 -3.54
N ALA A 274 -1.93 7.16 -4.00
CA ALA A 274 -2.09 8.60 -3.78
C ALA A 274 -2.65 9.05 -2.43
N ASP A 275 -3.19 8.17 -1.58
CA ASP A 275 -3.75 8.56 -0.28
C ASP A 275 -2.64 8.93 0.73
N GLY A 276 -2.04 10.12 0.54
CA GLY A 276 -1.13 10.79 1.47
C GLY A 276 0.31 10.98 1.00
N THR A 277 0.82 10.16 0.06
CA THR A 277 2.24 10.23 -0.35
C THR A 277 2.52 11.14 -1.55
N THR A 278 1.61 11.19 -2.53
CA THR A 278 1.83 11.96 -3.77
C THR A 278 1.66 13.46 -3.52
N SER A 279 0.69 13.87 -2.71
CA SER A 279 0.51 15.26 -2.26
C SER A 279 1.71 15.77 -1.45
N SER A 280 2.31 14.88 -0.66
CA SER A 280 3.48 15.14 0.20
C SER A 280 4.83 15.06 -0.51
N LEU A 281 4.88 14.64 -1.78
CA LEU A 281 6.08 14.61 -2.61
C LEU A 281 6.04 15.69 -3.71
N GLN A 282 4.92 16.38 -3.88
CA GLN A 282 4.71 17.47 -4.83
C GLN A 282 5.03 18.83 -4.21
N ASP A 283 5.70 19.70 -4.97
CA ASP A 283 5.90 21.12 -4.63
C ASP A 283 5.31 22.09 -5.69
N ALA A 284 4.59 21.60 -6.72
CA ALA A 284 3.98 22.48 -7.73
C ALA A 284 2.89 21.79 -8.59
N GLU A 285 1.80 22.54 -8.83
CA GLU A 285 0.64 22.42 -9.76
C GLU A 285 0.04 21.03 -10.11
N PRO A 286 -1.31 20.94 -10.22
CA PRO A 286 -2.02 19.68 -10.45
C PRO A 286 -1.58 19.03 -11.77
N ALA A 287 -0.91 17.89 -11.66
CA ALA A 287 -0.35 17.17 -12.80
C ALA A 287 -1.45 16.56 -13.67
N THR A 288 -1.55 17.02 -14.91
CA THR A 288 -2.28 16.37 -16.01
C THR A 288 -1.50 15.19 -16.62
N THR A 289 -0.40 14.77 -15.97
CA THR A 289 0.53 13.72 -16.42
C THR A 289 0.65 12.62 -15.37
N ALA A 290 0.60 11.35 -15.81
CA ALA A 290 0.64 10.15 -14.94
C ALA A 290 1.93 9.96 -14.12
N TRP A 291 2.96 10.79 -14.33
CA TRP A 291 4.26 10.71 -13.66
C TRP A 291 4.71 12.09 -13.18
N PHE A 292 5.36 12.16 -12.01
CA PHE A 292 5.98 13.36 -11.48
C PHE A 292 7.37 13.09 -10.88
N GLU A 293 8.19 14.12 -10.76
CA GLU A 293 9.53 14.06 -10.16
C GLU A 293 9.47 14.52 -8.70
N ALA A 294 9.90 13.67 -7.76
CA ALA A 294 10.00 14.03 -6.35
C ALA A 294 11.33 14.74 -6.06
N LEU A 295 11.30 15.71 -5.11
CA LEU A 295 12.47 16.47 -4.66
C LEU A 295 13.59 15.54 -4.17
N SER A 296 14.59 15.36 -5.04
CA SER A 296 15.76 14.52 -4.77
C SER A 296 16.91 15.35 -4.19
N PRO A 297 17.81 14.75 -3.39
CA PRO A 297 18.96 15.46 -2.82
C PRO A 297 19.84 16.09 -3.91
N ALA A 298 20.51 17.21 -3.59
CA ALA A 298 21.49 17.81 -4.49
C ALA A 298 22.52 16.75 -4.94
N ASP A 299 22.81 16.72 -6.25
CA ASP A 299 23.71 15.78 -6.93
C ASP A 299 23.20 14.34 -7.15
N ALA A 300 21.92 14.04 -6.89
CA ALA A 300 21.31 12.74 -7.21
C ALA A 300 20.33 12.80 -8.41
N PRO A 301 20.10 11.69 -9.14
CA PRO A 301 19.05 11.61 -10.14
C PRO A 301 17.66 11.93 -9.55
N PRO A 302 16.70 12.46 -10.33
CA PRO A 302 15.34 12.64 -9.84
C PRO A 302 14.66 11.28 -9.60
N LEU A 303 13.96 11.15 -8.47
CA LEU A 303 13.05 10.05 -8.20
C LEU A 303 11.76 10.23 -9.01
N LEU A 304 11.46 9.28 -9.90
CA LEU A 304 10.22 9.27 -10.67
C LEU A 304 9.13 8.58 -9.86
N VAL A 305 7.96 9.20 -9.76
CA VAL A 305 6.83 8.66 -9.00
C VAL A 305 5.57 8.66 -9.87
N ALA A 306 4.81 7.57 -9.81
CA ALA A 306 3.48 7.48 -10.42
C ALA A 306 2.46 6.93 -9.41
N ASP A 307 1.23 7.42 -9.53
CA ASP A 307 0.09 6.90 -8.78
C ASP A 307 -0.49 5.69 -9.51
N THR A 308 -0.62 4.57 -8.79
CA THR A 308 -1.21 3.32 -9.31
C THR A 308 -2.74 3.29 -9.22
N GLY A 309 -3.35 4.32 -8.64
CA GLY A 309 -4.79 4.40 -8.42
C GLY A 309 -5.25 3.53 -7.24
N ARG A 310 -6.53 3.65 -6.85
CA ARG A 310 -7.09 3.02 -5.65
C ARG A 310 -7.24 1.50 -5.73
N PHE A 311 -7.08 0.87 -6.89
CA PHE A 311 -7.14 -0.59 -7.00
C PHE A 311 -6.02 -1.16 -7.88
N GLY A 312 -4.99 -0.36 -8.18
CA GLY A 312 -3.91 -0.79 -9.06
C GLY A 312 -4.32 -0.91 -10.53
N GLU A 313 -5.40 -0.25 -10.94
CA GLU A 313 -6.03 -0.36 -12.27
C GLU A 313 -5.06 -0.09 -13.42
N ASP A 314 -4.07 0.79 -13.20
CA ASP A 314 -3.07 1.18 -14.20
C ASP A 314 -1.69 0.50 -13.98
N THR A 315 -1.56 -0.40 -13.01
CA THR A 315 -0.25 -0.94 -12.58
C THR A 315 0.51 -1.62 -13.73
N GLY A 316 -0.16 -2.39 -14.58
CA GLY A 316 0.51 -3.07 -15.70
C GLY A 316 1.08 -2.09 -16.73
N GLN A 317 0.33 -1.04 -17.07
CA GLN A 317 0.78 0.01 -17.98
C GLN A 317 1.91 0.83 -17.34
N LEU A 318 1.72 1.29 -16.10
CA LEU A 318 2.71 2.07 -15.36
C LEU A 318 3.98 1.28 -15.10
N LEU A 319 3.92 -0.02 -14.84
CA LEU A 319 5.08 -0.89 -14.70
C LEU A 319 5.85 -1.00 -16.02
N SER A 320 5.16 -1.12 -17.16
CA SER A 320 5.78 -1.07 -18.49
C SER A 320 6.48 0.27 -18.72
N GLU A 321 5.82 1.37 -18.40
CA GLU A 321 6.40 2.72 -18.51
C GLU A 321 7.57 2.94 -17.55
N ALA A 322 7.50 2.40 -16.33
CA ALA A 322 8.54 2.48 -15.31
C ALA A 322 9.80 1.77 -15.76
N ARG A 323 9.65 0.58 -16.36
CA ARG A 323 10.74 -0.20 -16.96
C ARG A 323 11.45 0.56 -18.08
N GLU A 324 10.76 1.45 -18.78
CA GLU A 324 11.39 2.31 -19.80
C GLU A 324 12.08 3.55 -19.21
N ARG A 325 11.94 3.85 -17.93
CA ARG A 325 12.37 5.13 -17.33
C ARG A 325 13.38 4.98 -16.19
N ALA A 326 13.47 3.81 -15.58
CA ALA A 326 14.31 3.55 -14.42
C ALA A 326 15.16 2.28 -14.57
N GLU A 327 16.22 2.20 -13.76
CA GLU A 327 17.05 0.99 -13.60
C GLU A 327 16.49 0.06 -12.52
N VAL A 328 15.77 0.63 -11.55
CA VAL A 328 15.04 -0.09 -10.52
C VAL A 328 13.62 0.45 -10.45
N VAL A 329 12.64 -0.44 -10.51
CA VAL A 329 11.23 -0.12 -10.31
C VAL A 329 10.81 -0.66 -8.95
N ILE A 330 10.34 0.21 -8.07
CA ILE A 330 9.77 -0.17 -6.78
C ILE A 330 8.26 -0.12 -6.91
N VAL A 331 7.60 -1.23 -6.58
CA VAL A 331 6.14 -1.34 -6.57
C VAL A 331 5.69 -1.47 -5.12
N ASP A 332 4.97 -0.46 -4.62
CA ASP A 332 4.37 -0.46 -3.29
C ASP A 332 3.03 -1.20 -3.31
N SER A 333 2.94 -2.32 -2.60
CA SER A 333 1.78 -3.24 -2.59
C SER A 333 1.28 -3.43 -1.15
N ALA A 334 0.62 -2.40 -0.62
CA ALA A 334 0.02 -2.41 0.72
C ALA A 334 -1.49 -2.75 0.64
N PRO A 335 -2.06 -3.49 1.60
CA PRO A 335 -3.51 -3.73 1.65
C PRO A 335 -4.29 -2.42 1.73
N PRO A 336 -5.44 -2.31 1.04
CA PRO A 336 -6.16 -3.40 0.33
C PRO A 336 -5.63 -3.74 -1.07
N HIS A 337 -4.62 -3.03 -1.57
CA HIS A 337 -4.15 -3.05 -2.96
C HIS A 337 -3.12 -4.15 -3.22
N ARG A 338 -3.48 -5.41 -2.97
CA ARG A 338 -2.59 -6.54 -3.24
C ARG A 338 -2.40 -6.74 -4.73
N LEU A 339 -1.21 -6.39 -5.20
CA LEU A 339 -0.76 -6.64 -6.56
C LEU A 339 -0.16 -8.07 -6.65
N ASP A 340 -1.02 -9.08 -6.60
CA ASP A 340 -0.61 -10.50 -6.61
C ASP A 340 0.00 -10.94 -7.97
N GLU A 341 -0.05 -10.10 -9.00
CA GLU A 341 0.34 -10.39 -10.38
C GLU A 341 1.66 -9.70 -10.84
N VAL A 342 2.40 -9.05 -9.94
CA VAL A 342 3.66 -8.38 -10.30
C VAL A 342 4.81 -9.40 -10.39
N ASP A 343 5.35 -9.58 -11.59
CA ASP A 343 6.58 -10.35 -11.82
C ASP A 343 7.80 -9.56 -11.32
N ALA A 344 8.18 -9.82 -10.06
CA ALA A 344 9.24 -9.13 -9.34
C ALA A 344 10.55 -9.94 -9.32
N ASP A 345 11.67 -9.25 -9.51
CA ASP A 345 13.02 -9.80 -9.33
C ASP A 345 13.38 -9.99 -7.85
N LEU A 346 12.77 -9.19 -6.98
CA LEU A 346 12.94 -9.25 -5.53
C LEU A 346 11.64 -8.88 -4.83
N THR A 347 11.24 -9.66 -3.83
CA THR A 347 10.13 -9.29 -2.94
C THR A 347 10.66 -8.85 -1.58
N ILE A 348 10.28 -7.66 -1.15
CA ILE A 348 10.56 -7.13 0.18
C ILE A 348 9.29 -7.25 1.00
N VAL A 349 9.35 -8.01 2.08
CA VAL A 349 8.22 -8.15 2.99
C VAL A 349 8.44 -7.29 4.22
N VAL A 350 7.52 -6.35 4.44
CA VAL A 350 7.56 -5.43 5.58
C VAL A 350 6.70 -5.99 6.71
N ASP A 351 7.34 -6.30 7.83
CA ASP A 351 6.67 -6.60 9.09
C ASP A 351 7.01 -5.52 10.13
N ARG A 352 6.16 -5.41 11.15
CA ARG A 352 6.37 -4.50 12.27
C ARG A 352 7.04 -5.24 13.41
N HIS A 353 8.01 -4.60 14.05
CA HIS A 353 8.59 -5.09 15.29
C HIS A 353 7.51 -5.27 16.36
N ARG A 354 7.26 -6.53 16.73
CA ARG A 354 6.42 -6.91 17.87
C ARG A 354 7.35 -7.32 19.00
N PRO A 355 7.40 -6.58 20.13
CA PRO A 355 8.27 -6.93 21.25
C PRO A 355 8.06 -8.38 21.74
N ALA A 356 6.85 -8.92 21.62
CA ALA A 356 6.51 -10.29 21.99
C ALA A 356 7.20 -11.36 21.13
N ASP A 357 7.54 -11.06 19.87
CA ASP A 357 8.21 -12.02 18.98
C ASP A 357 9.73 -12.04 19.23
N TRP A 358 10.25 -10.94 19.79
CA TRP A 358 11.67 -10.72 20.06
C TRP A 358 12.06 -10.97 21.52
N SER A 359 11.08 -11.17 22.39
CA SER A 359 11.28 -11.44 23.81
C SER A 359 10.39 -12.58 24.25
N ARG A 360 10.94 -13.46 25.07
CA ARG A 360 10.19 -14.49 25.73
C ARG A 360 9.72 -13.96 27.07
N THR A 361 8.42 -14.04 27.31
CA THR A 361 7.88 -13.83 28.65
C THR A 361 7.76 -15.20 29.32
N ASP A 362 8.66 -15.49 30.26
CA ASP A 362 8.45 -16.61 31.16
C ASP A 362 7.34 -16.21 32.14
N VAL A 363 6.21 -16.92 32.08
CA VAL A 363 5.06 -16.69 32.95
C VAL A 363 5.11 -17.72 34.08
N THR A 364 5.38 -17.26 35.30
CA THR A 364 5.17 -18.07 36.51
C THR A 364 3.84 -17.69 37.13
N ASP A 365 2.84 -18.53 36.90
CA ASP A 365 1.50 -18.32 37.45
C ASP A 365 1.36 -18.99 38.82
N ARG A 366 1.41 -18.18 39.88
CA ARG A 366 1.29 -18.62 41.29
C ARG A 366 -0.14 -18.59 41.81
N ARG A 367 -1.14 -18.30 40.96
CA ARG A 367 -2.54 -18.26 41.41
C ARG A 367 -3.01 -19.64 41.88
N PRO A 368 -3.96 -19.70 42.83
CA PRO A 368 -4.63 -20.94 43.19
C PRO A 368 -5.19 -21.68 41.97
N SER A 369 -5.22 -23.02 42.00
CA SER A 369 -5.64 -23.83 40.86
C SER A 369 -7.06 -23.50 40.37
N HIS A 370 -7.99 -23.19 41.28
CA HIS A 370 -9.35 -22.82 40.93
C HIS A 370 -9.42 -21.48 40.17
N ILE A 371 -8.61 -20.49 40.55
CA ILE A 371 -8.54 -19.19 39.84
C ILE A 371 -8.03 -19.37 38.41
N ARG A 372 -6.96 -20.14 38.22
CA ARG A 372 -6.42 -20.46 36.89
C ARG A 372 -7.45 -21.20 36.02
N THR A 373 -8.28 -22.01 36.66
CA THR A 373 -9.35 -22.73 35.98
C THR A 373 -10.44 -21.76 35.50
N PHE A 374 -10.84 -20.80 36.34
CA PHE A 374 -11.84 -19.79 35.97
C PHE A 374 -11.35 -18.90 34.81
N GLU A 375 -10.11 -18.41 34.86
CA GLU A 375 -9.54 -17.61 33.75
C GLU A 375 -9.45 -18.41 32.44
N TRP A 376 -9.06 -19.68 32.52
CA TRP A 376 -9.01 -20.55 31.35
C TRP A 376 -10.40 -20.76 30.73
N LEU A 377 -11.44 -20.98 31.55
CA LEU A 377 -12.82 -21.06 31.08
C LEU A 377 -13.27 -19.74 30.42
N ASP A 378 -12.90 -18.60 31.01
CA ASP A 378 -13.17 -17.27 30.46
C ASP A 378 -12.47 -17.06 29.11
N THR A 379 -11.27 -17.61 28.92
CA THR A 379 -10.51 -17.52 27.66
C THR A 379 -11.15 -18.35 26.54
N LEU A 380 -11.73 -19.51 26.87
CA LEU A 380 -12.31 -20.42 25.88
C LEU A 380 -13.76 -20.10 25.51
N LEU A 381 -14.51 -19.49 26.43
CA LEU A 381 -15.94 -19.22 26.23
C LEU A 381 -16.22 -18.38 24.96
N PRO A 382 -15.46 -17.32 24.62
CA PRO A 382 -15.69 -16.53 23.40
C PRO A 382 -15.59 -17.36 22.12
N SER A 383 -14.61 -18.28 22.04
CA SER A 383 -14.44 -19.16 20.87
C SER A 383 -15.57 -20.19 20.74
N HIS A 384 -16.24 -20.53 21.84
CA HIS A 384 -17.42 -21.39 21.80
C HIS A 384 -18.66 -20.63 21.32
N ARG A 385 -18.82 -19.36 21.74
CA ARG A 385 -19.93 -18.50 21.31
C ARG A 385 -19.97 -18.30 19.79
N SER A 386 -18.81 -18.12 19.16
CA SER A 386 -18.72 -17.91 17.71
C SER A 386 -19.00 -19.16 16.86
N ALA A 387 -19.01 -20.34 17.47
CA ALA A 387 -19.23 -21.61 16.77
C ALA A 387 -20.69 -22.07 16.76
N ALA A 388 -21.59 -21.41 17.49
CA ALA A 388 -23.00 -21.74 17.50
C ALA A 388 -23.66 -21.36 16.14
N GLU A 389 -24.31 -22.33 15.49
CA GLU A 389 -25.03 -22.09 14.23
C GLU A 389 -26.14 -21.05 14.44
N GLN A 390 -26.02 -19.90 13.77
CA GLN A 390 -27.10 -18.92 13.70
C GLN A 390 -28.15 -19.41 12.71
N THR A 391 -29.39 -19.53 13.16
CA THR A 391 -30.52 -19.84 12.27
C THR A 391 -30.88 -18.61 11.42
N GLU A 392 -31.47 -18.82 10.24
CA GLU A 392 -31.96 -17.74 9.37
C GLU A 392 -32.96 -16.83 10.12
N VAL A 393 -33.82 -17.41 10.97
CA VAL A 393 -34.77 -16.65 11.82
C VAL A 393 -34.04 -15.71 12.78
N ASN A 394 -33.01 -16.19 13.49
CA ASN A 394 -32.25 -15.36 14.42
C ASN A 394 -31.46 -14.28 13.70
N THR A 395 -30.94 -14.58 12.52
CA THR A 395 -30.21 -13.63 11.68
C THR A 395 -31.12 -12.47 11.25
N VAL A 396 -32.34 -12.79 10.77
CA VAL A 396 -33.32 -11.76 10.41
C VAL A 396 -33.75 -10.95 11.64
N MET A 397 -34.04 -11.61 12.77
CA MET A 397 -34.44 -10.90 14.01
C MET A 397 -33.36 -9.95 14.54
N ALA A 398 -32.08 -10.34 14.49
CA ALA A 398 -30.96 -9.48 14.92
C ALA A 398 -30.82 -8.24 14.02
N ARG A 399 -31.00 -8.40 12.70
CA ARG A 399 -30.96 -7.30 11.74
C ARG A 399 -32.12 -6.34 11.92
N LEU A 400 -33.32 -6.86 12.19
CA LEU A 400 -34.48 -6.04 12.56
C LEU A 400 -34.25 -5.25 13.86
N ASP A 401 -33.46 -5.74 14.82
CA ASP A 401 -33.10 -4.92 15.99
C ASP A 401 -32.29 -3.68 15.59
N SER A 402 -31.31 -3.82 14.68
CA SER A 402 -30.49 -2.70 14.18
C SER A 402 -31.31 -1.70 13.37
N ALA A 403 -32.11 -2.19 12.42
CA ALA A 403 -32.96 -1.34 11.60
C ALA A 403 -34.03 -0.63 12.45
N PHE A 404 -34.59 -1.31 13.46
CA PHE A 404 -35.54 -0.68 14.37
C PHE A 404 -34.88 0.39 15.25
N LEU A 405 -33.64 0.21 15.67
CA LEU A 405 -32.92 1.27 16.37
C LEU A 405 -32.78 2.53 15.50
N ALA A 406 -32.32 2.38 14.25
CA ALA A 406 -32.20 3.50 13.32
C ALA A 406 -33.53 4.23 13.16
N TYR A 407 -34.60 3.47 12.89
CA TYR A 407 -35.96 3.99 12.81
C TYR A 407 -36.41 4.72 14.10
N VAL A 408 -36.07 4.21 15.29
CA VAL A 408 -36.42 4.86 16.56
C VAL A 408 -35.65 6.16 16.76
N LEU A 409 -34.36 6.20 16.41
CA LEU A 409 -33.53 7.41 16.53
C LEU A 409 -34.03 8.49 15.56
N GLU A 410 -34.26 8.12 14.31
CA GLU A 410 -34.83 9.01 13.29
C GLU A 410 -36.20 9.52 13.71
N ARG A 411 -37.08 8.66 14.24
CA ARG A 411 -38.41 9.07 14.71
C ARG A 411 -38.40 9.98 15.94
N ILE A 412 -37.32 9.96 16.74
CA ILE A 412 -37.13 10.89 17.86
C ILE A 412 -36.72 12.27 17.34
N ASP A 413 -35.84 12.29 16.33
CA ASP A 413 -35.32 13.52 15.75
C ASP A 413 -36.37 14.15 14.80
N GLU A 414 -37.04 13.33 13.98
CA GLU A 414 -38.00 13.65 12.93
C GLU A 414 -39.34 12.90 13.11
N PRO A 415 -40.18 13.28 14.09
CA PRO A 415 -41.42 12.58 14.44
C PRO A 415 -42.52 12.64 13.37
N ASP A 416 -42.39 13.58 12.43
CA ASP A 416 -43.38 13.83 11.37
C ASP A 416 -43.07 13.09 10.06
N ASP A 417 -41.86 12.52 9.90
CA ASP A 417 -41.42 11.84 8.67
C ASP A 417 -40.44 10.64 8.90
N PRO A 418 -40.71 9.69 9.82
CA PRO A 418 -39.81 8.56 10.03
C PRO A 418 -40.06 7.46 8.98
N ASP A 419 -39.53 7.65 7.77
CA ASP A 419 -39.59 6.63 6.74
C ASP A 419 -38.61 5.49 7.05
N VAL A 420 -39.08 4.24 6.97
CA VAL A 420 -38.21 3.06 7.13
C VAL A 420 -37.36 2.85 5.86
N TYR A 421 -37.99 3.09 4.71
CA TYR A 421 -37.46 3.27 3.36
C TYR A 421 -38.62 3.75 2.48
N ASP A 422 -38.35 4.35 1.32
CA ASP A 422 -39.34 4.69 0.31
C ASP A 422 -39.86 3.41 -0.38
N ALA A 423 -41.12 3.05 -0.13
CA ALA A 423 -41.74 1.85 -0.71
C ALA A 423 -42.01 1.96 -2.22
N GLU A 424 -41.89 3.15 -2.81
CA GLU A 424 -41.97 3.38 -4.25
C GLU A 424 -40.59 3.37 -4.93
N ASP A 425 -39.50 3.46 -4.16
CA ASP A 425 -38.12 3.40 -4.65
C ASP A 425 -37.52 1.99 -4.51
N ALA A 426 -37.29 1.33 -5.65
CA ALA A 426 -36.69 0.01 -5.68
C ALA A 426 -35.24 -0.01 -5.18
N GLU A 427 -34.48 1.07 -5.35
CA GLU A 427 -33.09 1.15 -4.88
C GLU A 427 -33.03 1.26 -3.36
N ASP A 428 -33.93 2.05 -2.76
CA ASP A 428 -34.02 2.21 -1.31
C ASP A 428 -34.51 0.92 -0.63
N ILE A 429 -35.48 0.23 -1.23
CA ILE A 429 -35.90 -1.11 -0.80
C ILE A 429 -34.71 -2.09 -0.83
N GLU A 430 -33.96 -2.13 -1.93
CA GLU A 430 -32.80 -3.04 -2.01
C GLU A 430 -31.70 -2.66 -1.04
N PHE A 431 -31.45 -1.36 -0.81
CA PHE A 431 -30.46 -0.88 0.16
C PHE A 431 -30.85 -1.23 1.61
N PHE A 432 -32.08 -0.97 2.02
CA PHE A 432 -32.57 -1.34 3.34
C PHE A 432 -32.47 -2.86 3.57
N TRP A 433 -32.86 -3.66 2.59
CA TRP A 433 -32.83 -5.12 2.69
C TRP A 433 -31.48 -5.73 2.32
N ASP A 434 -30.47 -4.95 1.94
CA ASP A 434 -29.09 -5.41 1.81
C ASP A 434 -28.51 -5.60 3.19
N LEU A 435 -28.53 -6.87 3.60
CA LEU A 435 -28.29 -7.25 4.98
C LEU A 435 -26.82 -7.15 5.41
N ASP A 436 -25.92 -6.87 4.46
CA ASP A 436 -24.50 -6.64 4.70
C ASP A 436 -24.16 -5.13 4.78
N ALA A 437 -25.07 -4.25 4.33
CA ALA A 437 -24.88 -2.79 4.31
C ALA A 437 -24.96 -2.13 5.70
N TRP A 438 -25.71 -2.71 6.64
CA TRP A 438 -25.97 -2.12 7.96
C TRP A 438 -24.86 -2.36 9.01
N GLY A 439 -23.81 -3.12 8.65
CA GLY A 439 -22.75 -3.51 9.58
C GLY A 439 -23.23 -4.39 10.74
N SER A 440 -22.30 -4.97 11.50
CA SER A 440 -22.63 -5.55 12.80
C SER A 440 -22.82 -4.41 13.79
N GLY A 441 -24.05 -4.14 14.22
CA GLY A 441 -24.34 -3.06 15.17
C GLY A 441 -23.53 -3.20 16.48
N HIS A 442 -23.35 -2.10 17.20
CA HIS A 442 -22.51 -2.03 18.38
C HIS A 442 -23.27 -2.49 19.63
N THR A 443 -22.54 -3.01 20.64
CA THR A 443 -23.14 -3.36 21.94
C THR A 443 -23.70 -2.16 22.70
N GLU A 444 -23.34 -0.95 22.28
CA GLU A 444 -23.71 0.33 22.89
C GLU A 444 -24.90 0.99 22.19
N ASP A 445 -25.36 0.41 21.07
CA ASP A 445 -26.49 0.87 20.27
C ASP A 445 -27.81 0.51 20.96
N LEU A 446 -28.20 1.31 21.95
CA LEU A 446 -29.31 1.05 22.86
C LEU A 446 -30.57 1.84 22.48
N LEU A 447 -31.71 1.15 22.54
CA LEU A 447 -33.01 1.80 22.47
C LEU A 447 -33.29 2.63 23.74
N PRO A 448 -34.11 3.68 23.65
CA PRO A 448 -34.65 4.37 24.82
C PRO A 448 -35.38 3.41 25.77
N ALA A 449 -35.60 3.82 27.02
CA ALA A 449 -36.43 3.06 27.96
C ALA A 449 -37.84 2.79 27.41
N GLU A 450 -38.43 1.65 27.79
CA GLU A 450 -39.78 1.27 27.36
C GLU A 450 -40.84 2.31 27.75
N GLU A 451 -40.58 3.06 28.83
CA GLU A 451 -41.45 4.11 29.35
C GLU A 451 -41.18 5.50 28.77
N THR A 452 -40.06 5.72 28.06
CA THR A 452 -39.68 7.07 27.57
C THR A 452 -40.36 7.44 26.27
N VAL A 453 -40.61 6.46 25.40
CA VAL A 453 -41.26 6.64 24.10
C VAL A 453 -42.20 5.46 23.83
N PRO A 454 -43.23 5.58 22.96
CA PRO A 454 -44.20 4.50 22.76
C PRO A 454 -43.65 3.35 21.89
N LEU A 455 -42.55 2.73 22.32
CA LEU A 455 -41.84 1.66 21.58
C LEU A 455 -42.76 0.49 21.23
N GLY A 456 -43.75 0.17 22.07
CA GLY A 456 -44.74 -0.86 21.76
C GLY A 456 -45.52 -0.57 20.49
N GLN A 457 -45.97 0.68 20.30
CA GLN A 457 -46.66 1.10 19.08
C GLN A 457 -45.68 1.13 17.90
N TRP A 458 -44.50 1.72 18.10
CA TRP A 458 -43.50 1.85 17.04
C TRP A 458 -43.02 0.51 16.50
N ARG A 459 -42.88 -0.53 17.34
CA ARG A 459 -42.59 -1.91 16.90
C ARG A 459 -43.71 -2.47 16.02
N ALA A 460 -44.97 -2.22 16.38
CA ALA A 460 -46.12 -2.69 15.62
C ALA A 460 -46.20 -2.01 14.25
N ASP A 461 -45.96 -0.69 14.19
CA ASP A 461 -45.92 0.08 12.96
C ASP A 461 -44.76 -0.40 12.06
N PHE A 462 -43.56 -0.55 12.63
CA PHE A 462 -42.36 -0.99 11.92
C PHE A 462 -42.53 -2.39 11.30
N ILE A 463 -42.94 -3.39 12.10
CA ILE A 463 -43.13 -4.75 11.57
C ILE A 463 -44.32 -4.84 10.60
N GLY A 464 -45.32 -3.96 10.77
CA GLY A 464 -46.47 -3.84 9.87
C GLY A 464 -46.06 -3.31 8.50
N PHE A 465 -45.22 -2.28 8.47
CA PHE A 465 -44.65 -1.71 7.24
C PHE A 465 -43.83 -2.74 6.46
N LEU A 466 -42.96 -3.47 7.16
CA LEU A 466 -42.10 -4.49 6.54
C LEU A 466 -42.83 -5.76 6.08
N ASP A 467 -44.11 -5.96 6.44
CA ASP A 467 -44.77 -7.25 6.29
C ASP A 467 -44.84 -7.75 4.85
N ALA A 468 -45.19 -6.86 3.90
CA ALA A 468 -45.32 -7.24 2.49
C ALA A 468 -43.97 -7.70 1.90
N GLU A 469 -42.92 -6.94 2.17
CA GLU A 469 -41.59 -7.16 1.62
C GLU A 469 -40.85 -8.30 2.35
N GLY A 470 -41.02 -8.42 3.66
CA GLY A 470 -40.53 -9.54 4.45
C GLY A 470 -41.15 -10.87 4.03
N GLN A 471 -42.44 -10.92 3.71
CA GLN A 471 -43.08 -12.12 3.13
C GLN A 471 -42.50 -12.48 1.76
N ARG A 472 -42.18 -11.48 0.94
CA ARG A 472 -41.59 -11.68 -0.40
C ARG A 472 -40.17 -12.26 -0.31
N ARG A 473 -39.33 -11.70 0.55
CA ARG A 473 -37.91 -12.09 0.67
C ARG A 473 -37.69 -13.34 1.53
N TYR A 474 -38.48 -13.51 2.59
CA TYR A 474 -38.32 -14.58 3.57
C TYR A 474 -39.58 -15.46 3.71
N PRO A 475 -40.09 -16.06 2.62
CA PRO A 475 -41.40 -16.72 2.63
C PRO A 475 -41.51 -17.90 3.61
N LYS A 476 -40.38 -18.49 4.02
CA LYS A 476 -40.35 -19.64 4.94
C LYS A 476 -40.19 -19.25 6.42
N THR A 477 -39.56 -18.11 6.70
CA THR A 477 -39.15 -17.71 8.05
C THR A 477 -39.89 -16.48 8.56
N TRP A 478 -40.42 -15.63 7.67
CA TRP A 478 -41.07 -14.37 8.03
C TRP A 478 -42.23 -14.52 9.01
N ALA A 479 -43.06 -15.56 8.86
CA ALA A 479 -44.18 -15.80 9.78
C ALA A 479 -43.71 -15.99 11.23
N ALA A 480 -42.58 -16.68 11.43
CA ALA A 480 -41.97 -16.86 12.75
C ALA A 480 -41.31 -15.56 13.24
N VAL A 481 -40.62 -14.83 12.35
CA VAL A 481 -40.02 -13.52 12.66
C VAL A 481 -41.08 -12.53 13.13
N ARG A 482 -42.14 -12.32 12.36
CA ARG A 482 -43.24 -11.41 12.68
C ARG A 482 -43.93 -11.74 14.00
N ALA A 483 -44.11 -13.03 14.31
CA ALA A 483 -44.78 -13.45 15.54
C ALA A 483 -43.92 -13.25 16.79
N GLY A 484 -42.58 -13.34 16.67
CA GLY A 484 -41.66 -13.34 17.82
C GLY A 484 -40.82 -12.08 18.00
N TRP A 485 -40.58 -11.30 16.94
CA TRP A 485 -39.58 -10.24 16.94
C TRP A 485 -39.90 -9.12 17.93
N ALA A 486 -41.12 -8.58 17.95
CA ALA A 486 -41.46 -7.44 18.81
C ALA A 486 -41.27 -7.75 20.30
N GLU A 487 -41.66 -8.96 20.72
CA GLU A 487 -41.48 -9.43 22.10
C GLU A 487 -40.00 -9.69 22.42
N ARG A 488 -39.25 -10.28 21.48
CA ARG A 488 -37.80 -10.45 21.61
C ARG A 488 -37.10 -9.10 21.77
N ASN A 489 -37.39 -8.13 20.89
CA ASN A 489 -36.82 -6.79 20.93
C ASN A 489 -37.15 -6.07 22.25
N ARG A 490 -38.40 -6.18 22.73
CA ARG A 490 -38.82 -5.65 24.04
C ARG A 490 -38.02 -6.24 25.19
N ARG A 491 -37.89 -7.57 25.27
CA ARG A 491 -37.09 -8.23 26.32
C ARG A 491 -35.62 -7.83 26.26
N ARG A 492 -35.08 -7.63 25.05
CA ARG A 492 -33.70 -7.19 24.87
C ARG A 492 -33.50 -5.77 25.37
N ASN A 493 -34.41 -4.85 25.02
CA ASN A 493 -34.36 -3.49 25.53
C ASN A 493 -34.51 -3.41 27.06
N GLN A 494 -35.39 -4.22 27.66
CA GLN A 494 -35.54 -4.30 29.12
C GLN A 494 -34.26 -4.75 29.84
N GLN A 495 -33.42 -5.55 29.18
CA GLN A 495 -32.10 -5.98 29.66
C GLN A 495 -30.99 -4.99 29.31
N ARG A 496 -31.31 -3.87 28.63
CA ARG A 496 -30.34 -2.90 28.09
C ARG A 496 -29.29 -3.57 27.19
N LEU A 497 -29.79 -4.38 26.25
CA LEU A 497 -28.98 -5.03 25.24
C LEU A 497 -28.99 -4.20 23.95
N GLY A 498 -27.79 -3.89 23.45
CA GLY A 498 -27.63 -3.41 22.08
C GLY A 498 -27.92 -4.50 21.05
N THR A 499 -27.81 -4.15 19.78
CA THR A 499 -28.15 -5.02 18.65
C THR A 499 -27.33 -6.31 18.61
N ALA A 500 -26.07 -6.28 19.07
CA ALA A 500 -25.17 -7.44 19.16
C ALA A 500 -25.07 -8.09 20.56
N GLY A 501 -25.84 -7.63 21.57
CA GLY A 501 -25.74 -8.17 22.93
C GLY A 501 -26.38 -9.56 23.10
N ASP A 502 -25.74 -10.45 23.87
CA ASP A 502 -26.32 -11.74 24.29
C ASP A 502 -27.41 -11.51 25.35
N ASP A 503 -28.61 -12.05 25.12
CA ASP A 503 -29.62 -12.06 26.15
C ASP A 503 -29.29 -13.06 27.27
N LEU A 504 -29.89 -12.89 28.44
CA LEU A 504 -29.54 -13.71 29.60
C LEU A 504 -29.88 -15.20 29.40
N ALA A 505 -30.91 -15.51 28.61
CA ALA A 505 -31.28 -16.88 28.30
C ALA A 505 -30.28 -17.53 27.33
N ASP A 506 -29.86 -16.79 26.30
CA ASP A 506 -28.81 -17.19 25.36
C ASP A 506 -27.47 -17.40 26.07
N LEU A 507 -27.12 -16.49 27.00
CA LEU A 507 -25.93 -16.65 27.84
C LEU A 507 -26.00 -17.94 28.64
N LEU A 508 -27.12 -18.21 29.34
CA LEU A 508 -27.26 -19.44 30.13
C LEU A 508 -27.16 -20.68 29.25
N ALA A 509 -27.89 -20.72 28.13
CA ALA A 509 -27.85 -21.84 27.19
C ALA A 509 -26.43 -22.08 26.67
N CYS A 510 -25.70 -21.01 26.35
CA CYS A 510 -24.29 -21.08 25.95
C CYS A 510 -23.41 -21.65 27.07
N LEU A 511 -23.58 -21.18 28.31
CA LEU A 511 -22.80 -21.67 29.46
C LEU A 511 -23.07 -23.15 29.76
N GLU A 512 -24.30 -23.61 29.57
CA GLU A 512 -24.69 -25.01 29.72
C GLU A 512 -24.10 -25.89 28.61
N ALA A 513 -24.25 -25.48 27.35
CA ALA A 513 -23.68 -26.17 26.21
C ALA A 513 -22.14 -26.24 26.30
N PHE A 514 -21.50 -25.13 26.69
CA PHE A 514 -20.06 -25.05 26.89
C PHE A 514 -19.59 -26.02 27.98
N ALA A 515 -20.24 -26.01 29.14
CA ALA A 515 -19.89 -26.91 30.23
C ALA A 515 -20.06 -28.39 29.83
N ALA A 516 -21.15 -28.73 29.14
CA ALA A 516 -21.40 -30.08 28.66
C ALA A 516 -20.34 -30.54 27.64
N ALA A 517 -19.93 -29.66 26.72
CA ALA A 517 -18.88 -29.95 25.75
C ALA A 517 -17.52 -30.17 26.43
N ARG A 518 -17.18 -29.37 27.45
CA ARG A 518 -15.93 -29.51 28.20
C ARG A 518 -15.90 -30.79 29.04
N ASP A 519 -17.01 -31.18 29.64
CA ASP A 519 -17.12 -32.44 30.40
C ASP A 519 -16.89 -33.68 29.50
N ALA A 520 -17.20 -33.59 28.19
CA ALA A 520 -17.03 -34.67 27.23
C ALA A 520 -15.59 -34.81 26.67
N GLU A 521 -14.78 -33.75 26.65
CA GLU A 521 -13.49 -33.73 25.95
C GLU A 521 -12.33 -34.44 26.69
N ALA A 522 -12.50 -34.88 27.94
CA ALA A 522 -11.54 -35.70 28.69
C ALA A 522 -10.05 -35.30 28.50
N ASP A 523 -9.71 -34.01 28.61
CA ASP A 523 -8.31 -33.56 28.51
C ASP A 523 -7.52 -34.03 29.74
N PRO A 524 -6.46 -34.84 29.61
CA PRO A 524 -5.67 -35.33 30.74
C PRO A 524 -4.87 -34.24 31.47
N ARG A 525 -4.77 -33.01 30.96
CA ARG A 525 -4.21 -31.86 31.70
C ARG A 525 -5.18 -31.26 32.71
N TRP A 526 -6.40 -31.79 32.76
CA TRP A 526 -7.51 -31.27 33.52
C TRP A 526 -7.63 -31.97 34.88
N VAL A 527 -7.74 -31.19 35.95
CA VAL A 527 -8.38 -31.67 37.18
C VAL A 527 -9.87 -31.57 36.90
N ALA A 528 -10.62 -32.65 37.10
CA ALA A 528 -12.06 -32.65 36.95
C ALA A 528 -12.67 -31.40 37.61
N LEU A 529 -13.30 -30.52 36.82
CA LEU A 529 -14.02 -29.37 37.37
C LEU A 529 -15.03 -29.91 38.38
N GLY A 530 -14.89 -29.53 39.64
CA GLY A 530 -15.90 -29.85 40.63
C GLY A 530 -17.20 -29.14 40.27
N ALA A 531 -18.34 -29.78 40.53
CA ALA A 531 -19.66 -29.17 40.31
C ALA A 531 -19.80 -27.80 41.02
N ASP A 532 -19.12 -27.62 42.17
CA ASP A 532 -19.04 -26.34 42.88
C ASP A 532 -18.27 -25.27 42.10
N GLN A 533 -17.17 -25.62 41.43
CA GLN A 533 -16.39 -24.69 40.63
C GLN A 533 -17.16 -24.27 39.36
N GLN A 534 -17.86 -25.21 38.72
CA GLN A 534 -18.73 -24.88 37.58
C GLN A 534 -19.87 -23.94 38.01
N ARG A 535 -20.51 -24.21 39.16
CA ARG A 535 -21.54 -23.31 39.73
C ARG A 535 -20.98 -21.93 40.04
N ALA A 536 -19.82 -21.85 40.70
CA ALA A 536 -19.17 -20.58 41.03
C ALA A 536 -18.82 -19.79 39.77
N TRP A 537 -18.28 -20.45 38.75
CA TRP A 537 -17.96 -19.82 37.46
C TRP A 537 -19.20 -19.32 36.73
N ARG A 538 -20.27 -20.12 36.63
CA ARG A 538 -21.54 -19.66 36.01
C ARG A 538 -22.14 -18.47 36.75
N ALA A 539 -22.12 -18.51 38.09
CA ALA A 539 -22.54 -17.36 38.89
C ALA A 539 -21.67 -16.13 38.61
N ALA A 540 -20.36 -16.30 38.42
CA ALA A 540 -19.47 -15.20 38.03
C ALA A 540 -19.82 -14.61 36.65
N GLN A 541 -20.22 -15.42 35.68
CA GLN A 541 -20.69 -14.94 34.37
C GLN A 541 -21.98 -14.11 34.48
N LEU A 542 -22.94 -14.56 35.29
CA LEU A 542 -24.16 -13.78 35.57
C LEU A 542 -23.80 -12.44 36.21
N ILE A 543 -22.88 -12.45 37.16
CA ILE A 543 -22.43 -11.26 37.87
C ILE A 543 -21.74 -10.26 36.93
N ARG A 544 -20.90 -10.73 35.99
CA ARG A 544 -20.32 -9.90 34.93
C ARG A 544 -21.38 -9.37 33.97
N TRP A 545 -22.34 -10.20 33.58
CA TRP A 545 -23.47 -9.76 32.77
C TRP A 545 -24.26 -8.65 33.48
N LEU A 546 -24.51 -8.78 34.79
CA LEU A 546 -25.15 -7.73 35.59
C LEU A 546 -24.32 -6.45 35.64
N ASP A 547 -22.99 -6.53 35.80
CA ASP A 547 -22.12 -5.36 35.75
C ASP A 547 -22.20 -4.66 34.39
N GLU A 548 -22.03 -5.40 33.29
CA GLU A 548 -22.07 -4.85 31.94
C GLU A 548 -23.43 -4.22 31.61
N ARG A 549 -24.53 -4.87 31.99
CA ARG A 549 -25.89 -4.34 31.75
C ARG A 549 -26.24 -3.20 32.68
N PHE A 550 -25.75 -3.21 33.92
CA PHE A 550 -25.90 -2.07 34.81
C PHE A 550 -25.11 -0.86 34.31
N ASP A 551 -23.94 -1.07 33.73
CA ASP A 551 -23.15 0.03 33.18
C ASP A 551 -23.80 0.60 31.93
N ALA A 552 -24.36 -0.26 31.07
CA ALA A 552 -25.22 0.16 29.96
C ALA A 552 -26.46 0.93 30.45
N TYR A 553 -27.14 0.44 31.48
CA TYR A 553 -28.27 1.10 32.14
C TYR A 553 -27.89 2.49 32.67
N VAL A 554 -26.79 2.59 33.41
CA VAL A 554 -26.31 3.85 33.99
C VAL A 554 -25.92 4.85 32.90
N ARG A 555 -25.39 4.40 31.75
CA ARG A 555 -25.01 5.27 30.63
C ARG A 555 -26.23 5.71 29.81
N ALA A 556 -27.00 4.77 29.28
CA ALA A 556 -28.10 5.08 28.36
C ALA A 556 -29.28 5.76 29.05
N ASP A 557 -29.57 5.37 30.30
CA ASP A 557 -30.64 6.00 31.08
C ASP A 557 -30.13 7.13 31.96
N ALA A 558 -28.88 7.56 31.76
CA ALA A 558 -28.25 8.60 32.55
C ALA A 558 -29.15 9.84 32.59
N ALA A 559 -29.71 10.28 31.47
CA ALA A 559 -30.64 11.42 31.43
C ALA A 559 -31.97 11.20 32.16
N HIS A 560 -32.42 9.95 32.29
CA HIS A 560 -33.75 9.58 32.77
C HIS A 560 -33.77 9.10 34.23
N HIS A 561 -32.61 8.92 34.87
CA HIS A 561 -32.57 8.64 36.30
C HIS A 561 -33.26 9.74 37.11
N LYS A 562 -34.08 9.33 38.09
CA LYS A 562 -34.79 10.25 38.99
C LYS A 562 -33.79 11.12 39.76
N ARG A 563 -33.60 12.34 39.29
CA ARG A 563 -32.84 13.40 39.97
C ARG A 563 -33.82 14.44 40.52
N THR A 564 -33.34 15.24 41.47
CA THR A 564 -34.02 16.49 41.80
C THR A 564 -34.00 17.39 40.57
N GLU A 565 -35.02 18.22 40.40
CA GLU A 565 -35.13 19.15 39.27
C GLU A 565 -33.88 20.04 39.14
N LEU A 566 -33.30 20.46 40.27
CA LEU A 566 -32.03 21.18 40.32
C LEU A 566 -30.88 20.36 39.70
N ASN A 567 -30.68 19.11 40.12
CA ASN A 567 -29.58 18.28 39.63
C ASN A 567 -29.75 17.92 38.14
N THR A 568 -30.99 17.83 37.66
CA THR A 568 -31.28 17.68 36.22
C THR A 568 -30.78 18.88 35.43
N VAL A 569 -31.12 20.11 35.87
CA VAL A 569 -30.66 21.34 35.19
C VAL A 569 -29.13 21.46 35.25
N LEU A 570 -28.50 21.13 36.38
CA LEU A 570 -27.03 21.12 36.49
C LEU A 570 -26.38 20.17 35.47
N ALA A 571 -26.92 18.95 35.31
CA ALA A 571 -26.39 17.97 34.37
C ALA A 571 -26.60 18.38 32.89
N VAL A 572 -27.74 19.01 32.57
CA VAL A 572 -27.97 19.60 31.23
C VAL A 572 -26.91 20.66 30.92
N LEU A 573 -26.63 21.56 31.87
CA LEU A 573 -25.61 22.59 31.71
C LEU A 573 -24.19 21.98 31.58
N ASP A 574 -23.87 20.92 32.34
CA ASP A 574 -22.60 20.20 32.19
C ASP A 574 -22.43 19.63 30.78
N ALA A 575 -23.48 19.04 30.22
CA ALA A 575 -23.48 18.49 28.86
C ALA A 575 -23.30 19.57 27.79
N ARG A 576 -24.01 20.69 27.91
CA ARG A 576 -23.95 21.79 26.93
C ARG A 576 -22.66 22.59 27.03
N PHE A 577 -22.10 22.73 28.24
CA PHE A 577 -20.79 23.33 28.43
C PHE A 577 -19.68 22.55 27.73
N LEU A 578 -19.82 21.23 27.58
CA LEU A 578 -18.89 20.37 26.87
C LEU A 578 -18.65 20.82 25.42
N SER A 579 -19.74 21.10 24.71
CA SER A 579 -19.69 21.57 23.33
C SER A 579 -19.20 23.00 23.23
N TYR A 580 -19.66 23.87 24.14
CA TYR A 580 -19.17 25.24 24.24
C TYR A 580 -17.63 25.29 24.37
N VAL A 581 -17.07 24.42 25.22
CA VAL A 581 -15.61 24.32 25.40
C VAL A 581 -14.92 23.75 24.17
N THR A 582 -15.52 22.75 23.52
CA THR A 582 -14.95 22.09 22.35
C THR A 582 -14.88 23.04 21.15
N ASP A 583 -15.97 23.74 20.84
CA ASP A 583 -16.02 24.75 19.78
C ASP A 583 -14.99 25.85 20.06
N ARG A 584 -14.94 26.33 21.30
CA ARG A 584 -14.02 27.39 21.70
C ARG A 584 -12.56 26.97 21.64
N ALA A 585 -12.23 25.74 22.03
CA ALA A 585 -10.88 25.19 21.92
C ALA A 585 -10.49 24.90 20.47
N GLY A 586 -11.46 24.55 19.62
CA GLY A 586 -11.29 24.32 18.18
C GLY A 586 -11.21 25.60 17.34
N GLY A 587 -11.40 26.78 17.94
CA GLY A 587 -11.44 28.07 17.23
C GLY A 587 -12.74 28.30 16.43
N GLN A 588 -13.78 27.51 16.69
CA GLN A 588 -15.13 27.71 16.16
C GLN A 588 -15.88 28.75 16.99
N ASP A 589 -16.94 29.32 16.42
CA ASP A 589 -17.79 30.29 17.11
C ASP A 589 -18.63 29.58 18.19
N PRO A 590 -18.37 29.80 19.50
CA PRO A 590 -19.09 29.11 20.56
C PRO A 590 -20.56 29.53 20.66
N ALA A 591 -20.99 30.58 19.93
CA ALA A 591 -22.39 30.97 19.83
C ALA A 591 -23.25 29.88 19.17
N GLN A 592 -22.67 28.98 18.38
CA GLN A 592 -23.38 27.84 17.77
C GLN A 592 -23.77 26.76 18.79
N SER A 593 -23.08 26.70 19.94
CA SER A 593 -23.37 25.78 21.05
C SER A 593 -24.39 26.33 22.07
N LEU A 594 -24.79 27.60 21.94
CA LEU A 594 -25.74 28.26 22.83
C LEU A 594 -27.20 27.96 22.43
N PRO A 595 -28.17 28.06 23.36
CA PRO A 595 -29.57 27.87 23.00
C PRO A 595 -30.00 28.92 21.96
N PRO A 596 -30.76 28.53 20.91
CA PRO A 596 -31.21 29.45 19.89
C PRO A 596 -32.12 30.54 20.47
N ALA A 597 -32.03 31.75 19.91
CA ALA A 597 -32.71 32.95 20.44
C ALA A 597 -34.24 32.97 20.20
N SER A 598 -34.77 32.03 19.43
CA SER A 598 -36.20 31.95 19.11
C SER A 598 -36.91 30.89 19.96
N ASP A 599 -38.08 31.24 20.51
CA ASP A 599 -39.02 30.27 21.06
C ASP A 599 -39.40 29.25 19.98
N GLY A 600 -39.01 28.00 20.16
CA GLY A 600 -39.19 26.93 19.18
C GLY A 600 -38.68 25.58 19.67
N ARG A 601 -38.99 24.52 18.91
CA ARG A 601 -38.66 23.12 19.25
C ARG A 601 -37.18 22.90 19.53
N GLU A 602 -36.29 23.59 18.81
CA GLU A 602 -34.84 23.51 19.03
C GLU A 602 -34.41 24.09 20.38
N ALA A 603 -35.02 25.20 20.83
CA ALA A 603 -34.76 25.76 22.16
C ALA A 603 -35.26 24.82 23.26
N ASP A 604 -36.40 24.14 23.05
CA ASP A 604 -36.92 23.14 23.98
C ASP A 604 -36.02 21.91 24.06
N GLN A 605 -35.55 21.39 22.92
CA GLN A 605 -34.59 20.28 22.85
C GLN A 605 -33.24 20.65 23.47
N TRP A 606 -32.81 21.92 23.42
CA TRP A 606 -31.55 22.32 24.05
C TRP A 606 -31.55 22.04 25.56
N TRP A 607 -32.68 22.33 26.23
CA TRP A 607 -32.87 22.14 27.68
C TRP A 607 -33.41 20.77 28.08
N GLU A 608 -33.86 19.96 27.13
CA GLU A 608 -34.36 18.61 27.39
C GLU A 608 -33.22 17.70 27.88
N PRO A 609 -33.35 17.03 29.04
CA PRO A 609 -32.31 16.16 29.59
C PRO A 609 -31.88 15.05 28.64
N ALA A 610 -32.84 14.42 27.96
CA ALA A 610 -32.57 13.33 27.02
C ALA A 610 -31.75 13.79 25.81
N ALA A 611 -32.12 14.92 25.21
CA ALA A 611 -31.37 15.51 24.12
C ALA A 611 -29.97 15.99 24.56
N ALA A 612 -29.84 16.56 25.76
CA ALA A 612 -28.55 16.96 26.29
C ALA A 612 -27.62 15.76 26.56
N ALA A 613 -28.14 14.62 27.04
CA ALA A 613 -27.35 13.40 27.21
C ALA A 613 -26.90 12.80 25.88
N ARG A 614 -27.80 12.66 24.88
CA ARG A 614 -27.45 12.21 23.53
C ARG A 614 -26.34 13.08 22.92
N HIS A 615 -26.48 14.40 23.11
CA HIS A 615 -25.49 15.38 22.66
C HIS A 615 -24.13 15.19 23.35
N ALA A 616 -24.10 14.93 24.66
CA ALA A 616 -22.86 14.66 25.39
C ALA A 616 -22.17 13.36 24.93
N ASP A 617 -22.94 12.30 24.67
CA ASP A 617 -22.41 11.02 24.18
C ASP A 617 -21.75 11.18 22.81
N ALA A 618 -22.34 11.96 21.90
CA ALA A 618 -21.79 12.24 20.57
C ALA A 618 -20.45 13.00 20.59
N MET A 619 -20.23 13.83 21.62
CA MET A 619 -19.01 14.64 21.75
C MET A 619 -17.83 13.85 22.34
N GLY A 620 -18.09 12.72 23.01
CA GLY A 620 -17.10 11.96 23.77
C GLY A 620 -16.57 12.71 25.00
N LEU A 621 -15.68 12.08 25.78
CA LEU A 621 -15.02 12.73 26.93
C LEU A 621 -13.94 13.73 26.46
N PRO A 622 -14.00 15.03 26.84
CA PRO A 622 -12.91 15.96 26.62
C PRO A 622 -12.04 16.15 27.87
N TRP A 623 -10.76 15.86 27.65
CA TRP A 623 -9.53 16.53 28.12
C TRP A 623 -9.19 16.71 29.61
N THR A 624 -8.05 16.11 29.94
CA THR A 624 -7.12 16.35 31.06
C THR A 624 -6.12 17.49 30.77
N ARG A 625 -6.55 18.64 30.21
CA ARG A 625 -5.59 19.72 29.88
C ARG A 625 -5.39 20.63 31.10
N GLU A 626 -4.26 20.49 31.78
CA GLU A 626 -3.88 21.26 32.99
C GLU A 626 -3.80 22.78 32.77
N ASP A 627 -3.78 23.26 31.51
CA ASP A 627 -3.56 24.68 31.15
C ASP A 627 -4.79 25.43 30.59
N SER A 628 -5.99 24.83 30.56
CA SER A 628 -7.18 25.47 29.97
C SER A 628 -7.81 26.52 30.91
N PRO A 629 -8.28 27.69 30.43
CA PRO A 629 -8.93 28.73 31.24
C PRO A 629 -10.39 28.38 31.56
N LEU A 630 -10.64 27.17 32.07
CA LEU A 630 -11.98 26.62 32.28
C LEU A 630 -12.85 27.48 33.21
N GLU A 631 -12.27 28.10 34.24
CA GLU A 631 -13.02 28.98 35.13
C GLU A 631 -13.58 30.21 34.42
N LEU A 632 -12.83 30.80 33.49
CA LEU A 632 -13.29 31.93 32.68
C LEU A 632 -14.44 31.47 31.76
N TRP A 633 -14.27 30.33 31.09
CA TRP A 633 -15.27 29.80 30.17
C TRP A 633 -16.57 29.39 30.89
N ARG A 634 -16.50 28.87 32.12
CA ARG A 634 -17.70 28.60 32.94
C ARG A 634 -18.49 29.88 33.19
N ALA A 635 -17.80 30.95 33.60
CA ALA A 635 -18.46 32.24 33.86
C ALA A 635 -19.13 32.79 32.59
N GLU A 636 -18.42 32.79 31.46
CA GLU A 636 -18.95 33.27 30.18
C GLU A 636 -20.13 32.42 29.68
N PHE A 637 -20.05 31.10 29.77
CA PHE A 637 -21.14 30.20 29.40
C PHE A 637 -22.38 30.44 30.24
N LEU A 638 -22.23 30.55 31.57
CA LEU A 638 -23.34 30.78 32.48
C LEU A 638 -24.02 32.13 32.24
N ASP A 639 -23.24 33.18 31.96
CA ASP A 639 -23.77 34.49 31.58
C ASP A 639 -24.50 34.45 30.23
N ALA A 640 -24.02 33.64 29.28
CA ALA A 640 -24.65 33.50 27.97
C ALA A 640 -26.03 32.80 28.04
N VAL A 641 -26.21 31.82 28.93
CA VAL A 641 -27.49 31.10 29.10
C VAL A 641 -28.41 31.73 30.16
N GLN A 642 -27.96 32.82 30.81
CA GLN A 642 -28.63 33.45 31.96
C GLN A 642 -30.10 33.83 31.69
N THR A 643 -30.35 34.52 30.58
CA THR A 643 -31.69 35.04 30.24
C THR A 643 -32.68 33.89 30.06
N GLU A 644 -32.29 32.88 29.27
CA GLU A 644 -33.15 31.74 28.97
C GLU A 644 -33.35 30.82 30.19
N GLY A 645 -32.30 30.62 30.97
CA GLY A 645 -32.38 29.87 32.22
C GLY A 645 -33.33 30.49 33.24
N GLN A 646 -33.35 31.83 33.35
CA GLN A 646 -34.31 32.55 34.20
C GLN A 646 -35.75 32.43 33.68
N HIS A 647 -35.93 32.45 32.37
CA HIS A 647 -37.24 32.30 31.74
C HIS A 647 -37.83 30.91 32.00
N ARG A 648 -37.05 29.84 31.75
CA ARG A 648 -37.51 28.45 31.88
C ARG A 648 -37.59 27.95 33.31
N PHE A 649 -36.65 28.35 34.16
CA PHE A 649 -36.54 27.84 35.53
C PHE A 649 -36.54 28.94 36.59
N PRO A 650 -37.55 29.83 36.65
CA PRO A 650 -37.50 31.05 37.46
C PRO A 650 -37.30 30.78 38.96
N ALA A 651 -37.82 29.66 39.48
CA ALA A 651 -37.67 29.28 40.89
C ALA A 651 -36.33 28.59 41.22
N LEU A 652 -35.70 27.93 40.23
CA LEU A 652 -34.47 27.15 40.43
C LEU A 652 -33.21 27.91 40.01
N TRP A 653 -33.31 28.81 39.04
CA TRP A 653 -32.18 29.50 38.45
C TRP A 653 -31.26 30.21 39.46
N PRO A 654 -31.77 30.86 40.54
CA PRO A 654 -30.89 31.43 41.57
C PRO A 654 -29.97 30.39 42.22
N GLN A 655 -30.46 29.16 42.42
CA GLN A 655 -29.66 28.07 42.97
C GLN A 655 -28.69 27.50 41.93
N VAL A 656 -29.13 27.34 40.69
CA VAL A 656 -28.30 26.90 39.56
C VAL A 656 -27.11 27.83 39.38
N ARG A 657 -27.36 29.15 39.33
CA ARG A 657 -26.33 30.18 39.14
C ARG A 657 -25.24 30.15 40.21
N THR A 658 -25.60 29.87 41.46
CA THR A 658 -24.63 29.80 42.56
C THR A 658 -23.88 28.48 42.61
N ARG A 659 -24.50 27.37 42.19
CA ARG A 659 -23.95 26.01 42.40
C ARG A 659 -23.29 25.40 41.17
N TRP A 660 -23.64 25.83 39.96
CA TRP A 660 -23.23 25.11 38.76
C TRP A 660 -21.72 25.11 38.54
N ALA A 661 -21.03 26.25 38.70
CA ALA A 661 -19.58 26.30 38.48
C ALA A 661 -18.80 25.38 39.43
N GLU A 662 -19.17 25.35 40.72
CA GLU A 662 -18.57 24.45 41.72
C GLU A 662 -18.92 22.99 41.45
N HIS A 663 -20.17 22.71 41.07
CA HIS A 663 -20.63 21.38 40.68
C HIS A 663 -19.83 20.85 39.49
N ASN A 664 -19.78 21.62 38.39
CA ASN A 664 -19.05 21.29 37.19
C ASN A 664 -17.55 21.10 37.49
N GLY A 665 -16.94 22.03 38.23
CA GLY A 665 -15.53 21.95 38.63
C GLY A 665 -15.18 20.68 39.42
N THR A 666 -16.03 20.30 40.38
CA THR A 666 -15.87 19.07 41.17
C THR A 666 -15.96 17.83 40.28
N ARG A 667 -16.91 17.80 39.34
CA ARG A 667 -17.07 16.69 38.39
C ARG A 667 -15.91 16.58 37.43
N THR A 668 -15.44 17.71 36.87
CA THR A 668 -14.24 17.76 36.02
C THR A 668 -13.01 17.23 36.76
N ALA A 669 -12.79 17.65 38.01
CA ALA A 669 -11.67 17.18 38.82
C ALA A 669 -11.74 15.68 39.14
N ALA A 670 -12.94 15.12 39.23
CA ALA A 670 -13.17 13.69 39.42
C ALA A 670 -13.15 12.88 38.10
N GLY A 671 -12.96 13.53 36.95
CA GLY A 671 -12.98 12.89 35.63
C GLY A 671 -14.36 12.33 35.24
N LEU A 672 -15.45 12.92 35.76
CA LEU A 672 -16.81 12.46 35.50
C LEU A 672 -17.41 13.18 34.28
N ALA A 673 -17.95 12.42 33.33
CA ALA A 673 -18.72 12.92 32.20
C ALA A 673 -20.03 13.60 32.66
N PRO A 674 -20.66 14.46 31.84
CA PRO A 674 -22.04 14.88 32.06
C PRO A 674 -22.97 13.68 32.28
N PHE A 675 -23.97 13.82 33.15
CA PHE A 675 -24.93 12.77 33.56
C PHE A 675 -24.35 11.50 34.23
N GLN A 676 -23.03 11.27 34.21
CA GLN A 676 -22.40 10.09 34.82
C GLN A 676 -22.68 10.00 36.32
N ALA A 677 -23.24 8.88 36.77
CA ALA A 677 -23.51 8.63 38.18
C ALA A 677 -22.21 8.51 39.00
N THR A 678 -22.18 9.16 40.17
CA THR A 678 -21.16 8.96 41.20
C THR A 678 -21.21 7.54 41.77
N ALA A 679 -20.17 7.10 42.47
CA ALA A 679 -20.15 5.78 43.11
C ALA A 679 -21.34 5.57 44.08
N ALA A 680 -21.71 6.60 44.84
CA ALA A 680 -22.84 6.55 45.77
C ALA A 680 -24.19 6.48 45.04
N GLU A 681 -24.35 7.20 43.93
CA GLU A 681 -25.55 7.10 43.08
C GLU A 681 -25.66 5.71 42.45
N ARG A 682 -24.55 5.16 41.93
CA ARG A 682 -24.51 3.79 41.38
C ARG A 682 -24.96 2.76 42.41
N GLU A 683 -24.50 2.85 43.66
CA GLU A 683 -24.93 1.95 44.74
C GLU A 683 -26.44 2.00 44.98
N GLN A 684 -27.04 3.19 44.96
CA GLN A 684 -28.49 3.39 45.10
C GLN A 684 -29.28 2.87 43.89
N MET A 685 -28.67 2.83 42.71
CA MET A 685 -29.32 2.41 41.47
C MET A 685 -29.30 0.89 41.26
N ARG A 686 -28.34 0.15 41.83
CA ARG A 686 -28.27 -1.31 41.68
C ARG A 686 -29.56 -2.05 42.06
N PRO A 687 -30.24 -1.74 43.20
CA PRO A 687 -31.51 -2.38 43.53
C PRO A 687 -32.62 -2.10 42.52
N LEU A 688 -32.65 -0.88 41.95
CA LEU A 688 -33.64 -0.48 40.95
C LEU A 688 -33.42 -1.26 39.65
N PHE A 689 -32.17 -1.39 39.23
CA PHE A 689 -31.81 -2.19 38.06
C PHE A 689 -32.18 -3.67 38.25
N VAL A 690 -31.85 -4.27 39.41
CA VAL A 690 -32.25 -5.66 39.71
C VAL A 690 -33.76 -5.83 39.72
N HIS A 691 -34.52 -4.86 40.21
CA HIS A 691 -35.98 -4.90 40.13
C HIS A 691 -36.47 -4.92 38.67
N GLN A 692 -35.88 -4.11 37.80
CA GLN A 692 -36.21 -4.05 36.37
C GLN A 692 -35.91 -5.37 35.64
N VAL A 693 -34.72 -5.95 35.84
CA VAL A 693 -34.35 -7.22 35.19
C VAL A 693 -34.85 -8.46 35.93
N GLY A 694 -35.49 -8.28 37.09
CA GLY A 694 -35.79 -9.37 38.04
C GLY A 694 -36.70 -10.46 37.48
N ALA A 695 -37.75 -10.09 36.75
CA ALA A 695 -38.64 -11.07 36.11
C ALA A 695 -37.92 -11.87 35.02
N ILE A 696 -37.14 -11.18 34.18
CA ILE A 696 -36.35 -11.80 33.10
C ILE A 696 -35.29 -12.74 33.69
N GLY A 697 -34.61 -12.29 34.75
CA GLY A 697 -33.64 -13.09 35.48
C GLY A 697 -34.24 -14.34 36.12
N ALA A 698 -35.42 -14.22 36.74
CA ALA A 698 -36.12 -15.35 37.32
C ALA A 698 -36.59 -16.36 36.27
N ASP A 699 -37.08 -15.88 35.12
CA ASP A 699 -37.54 -16.73 34.01
C ASP A 699 -36.38 -17.48 33.34
N ALA A 700 -35.24 -16.81 33.13
CA ALA A 700 -34.08 -17.40 32.46
C ALA A 700 -33.21 -18.24 33.41
N TRP A 701 -32.82 -17.70 34.55
CA TRP A 701 -31.82 -18.28 35.46
C TRP A 701 -32.45 -19.06 36.62
N GLY A 702 -33.77 -18.95 36.80
CA GLY A 702 -34.51 -19.64 37.83
C GLY A 702 -34.38 -19.01 39.23
N PRO A 703 -34.78 -19.74 40.29
CA PRO A 703 -34.91 -19.20 41.64
C PRO A 703 -33.60 -18.67 42.26
N SER A 704 -32.44 -19.15 41.80
CA SER A 704 -31.13 -18.70 42.30
C SER A 704 -30.72 -17.31 41.80
N PHE A 705 -31.41 -16.76 40.79
CA PHE A 705 -31.16 -15.40 40.32
C PHE A 705 -31.25 -14.38 41.45
N ALA A 706 -32.28 -14.46 42.29
CA ALA A 706 -32.51 -13.51 43.38
C ALA A 706 -31.38 -13.51 44.40
N GLU A 707 -30.81 -14.68 44.69
CA GLU A 707 -29.66 -14.83 45.59
C GLU A 707 -28.40 -14.16 44.99
N HIS A 708 -28.10 -14.45 43.72
CA HIS A 708 -26.94 -13.86 43.04
C HIS A 708 -27.08 -12.36 42.85
N ALA A 709 -28.27 -11.86 42.50
CA ALA A 709 -28.55 -10.45 42.35
C ALA A 709 -28.44 -9.70 43.69
N ALA A 710 -28.93 -10.27 44.80
CA ALA A 710 -28.77 -9.69 46.13
C ALA A 710 -27.28 -9.58 46.52
N ARG A 711 -26.49 -10.63 46.23
CA ARG A 711 -25.05 -10.62 46.43
C ARG A 711 -24.36 -9.53 45.60
N TRP A 712 -24.72 -9.39 44.33
CA TRP A 712 -24.23 -8.33 43.45
C TRP A 712 -24.53 -6.93 43.96
N VAL A 713 -25.78 -6.68 44.37
CA VAL A 713 -26.20 -5.39 44.96
C VAL A 713 -25.33 -5.04 46.16
N SER A 714 -25.09 -6.00 47.05
CA SER A 714 -24.27 -5.81 48.25
C SER A 714 -22.76 -5.65 48.00
N GLY A 715 -22.31 -5.77 46.74
CA GLY A 715 -20.90 -5.65 46.36
C GLY A 715 -20.00 -6.81 46.78
N HIS A 716 -20.56 -7.89 47.34
CA HIS A 716 -19.79 -9.09 47.70
C HIS A 716 -19.40 -9.87 46.44
N ARG A 717 -18.10 -10.14 46.27
CA ARG A 717 -17.58 -10.87 45.11
C ARG A 717 -16.98 -12.22 45.50
N SER A 718 -17.25 -13.26 44.73
CA SER A 718 -16.59 -14.56 44.87
C SER A 718 -15.21 -14.59 44.20
N ASP A 719 -14.38 -15.58 44.52
CA ASP A 719 -13.08 -15.78 43.86
C ASP A 719 -13.19 -15.90 42.32
N ALA A 720 -14.28 -16.51 41.83
CA ALA A 720 -14.56 -16.62 40.40
C ALA A 720 -14.89 -15.26 39.74
N GLU A 721 -15.36 -14.30 40.52
CA GLU A 721 -15.65 -12.93 40.08
C GLU A 721 -14.44 -12.00 40.21
N ARG A 722 -13.42 -12.41 40.99
CA ARG A 722 -12.23 -11.62 41.32
C ARG A 722 -10.97 -12.12 40.61
N VAL A 723 -11.12 -12.90 39.53
CA VAL A 723 -9.98 -13.52 38.81
C VAL A 723 -8.88 -12.51 38.47
N GLU A 724 -9.27 -11.31 38.04
CA GLU A 724 -8.35 -10.22 37.71
C GLU A 724 -7.58 -9.67 38.92
N GLU A 725 -8.16 -9.70 40.12
CA GLU A 725 -7.48 -9.25 41.35
C GLU A 725 -6.31 -10.17 41.73
N PHE A 726 -6.28 -11.40 41.21
CA PHE A 726 -5.15 -12.31 41.38
C PHE A 726 -4.07 -12.15 40.32
N ALA A 727 -4.21 -11.21 39.37
CA ALA A 727 -3.23 -11.00 38.29
C ALA A 727 -1.83 -10.64 38.82
N GLU A 728 -1.73 -10.03 40.01
CA GLU A 728 -0.45 -9.74 40.67
C GLU A 728 0.36 -11.00 41.04
N LEU A 729 -0.29 -12.17 41.13
CA LEU A 729 0.37 -13.46 41.37
C LEU A 729 0.94 -14.08 40.09
N ILE A 730 0.76 -13.44 38.94
CA ILE A 730 1.37 -13.82 37.67
C ILE A 730 2.69 -13.07 37.53
N GLU A 731 3.80 -13.76 37.79
CA GLU A 731 5.12 -13.20 37.55
C GLU A 731 5.47 -13.35 36.07
N ARG A 732 5.59 -12.23 35.35
CA ARG A 732 5.99 -12.19 33.94
C ARG A 732 7.44 -11.70 33.85
N ARG A 733 8.37 -12.61 33.56
CA ARG A 733 9.78 -12.26 33.36
C ARG A 733 10.11 -12.24 31.88
N GLN A 734 10.42 -11.06 31.35
CA GLN A 734 10.93 -10.93 29.99
C GLN A 734 12.40 -11.31 29.93
N ARG A 735 12.76 -12.14 28.96
CA ARG A 735 14.13 -12.45 28.56
C ARG A 735 14.25 -12.41 27.03
N PRO A 736 15.45 -12.27 26.46
CA PRO A 736 15.63 -12.43 25.02
C PRO A 736 15.14 -13.79 24.55
N ALA A 737 14.35 -13.77 23.47
CA ALA A 737 14.10 -14.97 22.68
C ALA A 737 15.41 -15.40 22.00
N ALA A 738 15.55 -16.69 21.72
CA ALA A 738 16.67 -17.17 20.90
C ALA A 738 16.50 -16.68 19.46
N ALA A 739 17.60 -16.41 18.74
CA ALA A 739 17.53 -15.96 17.35
C ALA A 739 16.72 -16.91 16.45
N ALA A 740 16.80 -18.22 16.70
CA ALA A 740 15.99 -19.26 16.05
C ALA A 740 14.49 -19.08 16.26
N GLU A 741 14.07 -18.79 17.49
CA GLU A 741 12.67 -18.58 17.83
C GLU A 741 12.12 -17.31 17.17
N VAL A 742 12.92 -16.23 17.16
CA VAL A 742 12.55 -14.98 16.46
C VAL A 742 12.42 -15.22 14.96
N ALA A 743 13.38 -15.92 14.35
CA ALA A 743 13.32 -16.26 12.93
C ALA A 743 12.08 -17.11 12.60
N ASP A 744 11.76 -18.12 13.41
CA ASP A 744 10.57 -18.96 13.22
C ASP A 744 9.27 -18.15 13.35
N SER A 745 9.19 -17.23 14.32
CA SER A 745 8.04 -16.33 14.49
C SER A 745 7.85 -15.40 13.30
N LEU A 746 8.95 -14.80 12.84
CA LEU A 746 8.95 -13.91 11.68
C LEU A 746 8.56 -14.65 10.39
N LEU A 747 8.94 -15.92 10.24
CA LEU A 747 8.57 -16.74 9.07
C LEU A 747 7.15 -17.30 9.13
N GLY A 748 6.67 -17.66 10.32
CA GLY A 748 5.34 -18.26 10.51
C GLY A 748 4.20 -17.33 10.11
N ALA A 749 4.47 -16.02 10.09
CA ALA A 749 3.53 -14.99 9.68
C ALA A 749 3.62 -14.63 8.19
N LEU A 750 4.40 -15.33 7.35
CA LEU A 750 4.66 -14.90 5.97
C LEU A 750 4.26 -15.94 4.93
N ARG A 751 3.49 -15.50 3.92
CA ARG A 751 3.23 -16.29 2.71
C ARG A 751 4.39 -16.14 1.71
N ARG A 752 5.06 -17.24 1.36
CA ARG A 752 6.16 -17.24 0.38
C ARG A 752 5.65 -17.41 -1.05
N THR A 753 6.15 -16.59 -1.97
CA THR A 753 6.05 -16.83 -3.42
C THR A 753 7.22 -17.75 -3.82
N PRO A 754 6.97 -18.97 -4.32
CA PRO A 754 8.04 -19.89 -4.66
C PRO A 754 8.92 -19.36 -5.80
N GLY A 755 10.24 -19.32 -5.61
CA GLY A 755 11.21 -19.05 -6.68
C GLY A 755 11.69 -17.61 -6.82
N THR A 756 11.10 -16.64 -6.11
CA THR A 756 11.55 -15.24 -6.09
C THR A 756 12.43 -14.98 -4.87
N PRO A 757 13.60 -14.35 -5.02
CA PRO A 757 14.41 -13.90 -3.89
C PRO A 757 13.63 -12.93 -3.00
N TRP A 758 13.92 -12.92 -1.71
CA TRP A 758 13.17 -12.06 -0.79
C TRP A 758 13.97 -11.53 0.40
N VAL A 759 13.66 -10.28 0.77
CA VAL A 759 14.22 -9.59 1.93
C VAL A 759 13.13 -9.39 2.97
N LEU A 760 13.42 -9.72 4.22
CA LEU A 760 12.54 -9.41 5.34
C LEU A 760 12.97 -8.09 5.99
N LEU A 761 12.05 -7.13 6.05
CA LEU A 761 12.23 -5.88 6.77
C LEU A 761 11.40 -5.86 8.05
N THR A 762 12.05 -5.68 9.19
CA THR A 762 11.36 -5.42 10.46
C THR A 762 11.40 -3.93 10.76
N ASN A 763 10.29 -3.25 10.50
CA ASN A 763 10.13 -1.81 10.75
C ASN A 763 9.88 -1.53 12.24
N TYR A 764 10.21 -0.31 12.69
CA TYR A 764 10.08 0.14 14.08
C TYR A 764 10.84 -0.73 15.11
N TYR A 765 11.96 -1.32 14.72
CA TYR A 765 12.79 -2.11 15.62
C TYR A 765 13.23 -1.29 16.84
N ARG A 766 12.88 -1.77 18.03
CA ARG A 766 13.26 -1.16 19.30
C ARG A 766 14.27 -2.10 19.97
N PRO A 767 15.58 -1.79 19.92
CA PRO A 767 16.53 -2.56 20.72
C PRO A 767 16.19 -2.36 22.19
N THR A 768 15.64 -3.40 22.82
CA THR A 768 15.53 -3.47 24.28
C THR A 768 16.78 -4.17 24.80
N GLY A 769 17.16 -3.94 26.07
CA GLY A 769 18.25 -4.70 26.71
C GLY A 769 18.00 -6.22 26.75
N THR A 770 16.80 -6.64 26.34
CA THR A 770 16.34 -8.02 26.24
C THR A 770 16.08 -8.47 24.80
N SER A 771 16.46 -7.72 23.76
CA SER A 771 16.29 -8.18 22.36
C SER A 771 17.54 -8.96 21.90
N PRO A 772 17.41 -10.08 21.17
CA PRO A 772 18.56 -10.71 20.52
C PRO A 772 19.18 -9.76 19.49
N ASP A 773 20.45 -9.99 19.19
CA ASP A 773 21.16 -9.22 18.16
C ASP A 773 20.50 -9.44 16.78
N PRO A 774 20.11 -8.37 16.06
CA PRO A 774 19.52 -8.48 14.72
C PRO A 774 20.40 -9.22 13.72
N GLY A 775 21.73 -9.14 13.85
CA GLY A 775 22.67 -9.90 13.00
C GLY A 775 22.48 -11.40 13.17
N ALA A 776 22.44 -11.88 14.41
CA ALA A 776 22.19 -13.29 14.72
C ALA A 776 20.82 -13.80 14.22
N VAL A 777 19.79 -12.94 14.23
CA VAL A 777 18.47 -13.26 13.62
C VAL A 777 18.59 -13.34 12.10
N GLY A 778 19.34 -12.42 11.48
CA GLY A 778 19.64 -12.45 10.04
C GLY A 778 20.34 -13.74 9.60
N ASP A 779 21.35 -14.20 10.35
CA ASP A 779 22.07 -15.46 10.06
C ASP A 779 21.15 -16.70 10.12
N GLU A 780 20.16 -16.66 10.99
CA GLU A 780 19.20 -17.72 11.21
C GLU A 780 18.09 -17.73 10.15
N LEU A 781 17.67 -16.55 9.70
CA LEU A 781 16.79 -16.35 8.54
C LEU A 781 17.47 -16.79 7.23
N ALA A 782 18.74 -16.43 7.03
CA ALA A 782 19.53 -16.87 5.88
C ALA A 782 19.63 -18.40 5.80
N ARG A 783 19.83 -19.08 6.93
CA ARG A 783 19.79 -20.55 7.01
C ARG A 783 18.44 -21.18 6.63
N ARG A 784 17.35 -20.41 6.65
CA ARG A 784 15.99 -20.83 6.25
C ARG A 784 15.59 -20.33 4.85
N GLY A 785 16.56 -19.83 4.08
CA GLY A 785 16.36 -19.38 2.70
C GLY A 785 15.71 -18.00 2.59
N VAL A 786 16.07 -17.07 3.46
CA VAL A 786 15.79 -15.63 3.30
C VAL A 786 17.04 -14.95 2.73
N ASP A 787 16.91 -14.21 1.63
CA ASP A 787 18.06 -13.67 0.89
C ASP A 787 18.61 -12.38 1.51
N GLY A 788 17.84 -11.69 2.35
CA GLY A 788 18.30 -10.57 3.13
C GLY A 788 17.42 -10.24 4.34
N PHE A 789 18.00 -9.58 5.33
CA PHE A 789 17.30 -9.12 6.52
C PHE A 789 17.77 -7.73 6.93
N CYS A 790 16.83 -6.83 7.22
CA CYS A 790 17.15 -5.52 7.79
C CYS A 790 16.15 -5.11 8.88
N ALA A 791 16.68 -4.75 10.05
CA ALA A 791 15.92 -4.26 11.18
C ALA A 791 16.00 -2.73 11.25
N VAL A 792 14.94 -2.05 10.83
CA VAL A 792 14.89 -0.58 10.78
C VAL A 792 14.56 -0.02 12.15
N ARG A 793 15.51 0.67 12.78
CA ARG A 793 15.33 1.22 14.14
C ARG A 793 14.26 2.29 14.19
N GLN A 794 13.42 2.26 15.24
CA GLN A 794 12.51 3.38 15.49
C GLN A 794 13.28 4.62 15.94
N LEU A 795 13.21 5.68 15.13
CA LEU A 795 13.71 7.00 15.48
C LEU A 795 12.59 7.75 16.22
N ARG A 796 12.78 8.05 17.52
CA ARG A 796 11.81 8.78 18.37
C ARG A 796 11.36 10.18 17.87
N PRO A 797 12.05 10.92 16.98
CA PRO A 797 11.67 12.31 16.71
C PRO A 797 10.98 12.56 15.36
N LEU A 798 10.34 11.56 14.72
CA LEU A 798 9.62 11.78 13.45
C LEU A 798 8.09 11.91 13.62
N GLU A 799 7.51 11.62 14.79
CA GLU A 799 6.05 11.48 14.99
C GLU A 799 5.20 12.76 14.76
N LYS A 800 5.77 13.93 14.43
CA LYS A 800 5.02 15.17 14.16
C LYS A 800 5.13 15.78 12.75
N GLU A 801 6.04 15.33 11.89
CA GLU A 801 6.30 15.97 10.56
C GLU A 801 6.49 14.93 9.42
N LEU A 802 5.87 13.75 9.53
CA LEU A 802 6.22 12.55 8.74
C LEU A 802 5.94 12.58 7.22
N PHE A 803 5.39 13.67 6.69
CA PHE A 803 4.89 13.70 5.31
C PHE A 803 5.18 15.02 4.59
N GLU A 804 6.27 15.71 4.92
CA GLU A 804 6.78 16.80 4.07
C GLU A 804 8.00 16.33 3.25
N PRO A 805 8.19 16.78 1.99
CA PRO A 805 9.35 16.40 1.16
C PRO A 805 10.69 16.65 1.86
N ILE A 806 10.74 17.67 2.73
CA ILE A 806 11.91 18.07 3.51
C ILE A 806 12.31 16.99 4.53
N SER A 807 11.36 16.25 5.10
CA SER A 807 11.61 15.21 6.12
C SER A 807 12.36 13.99 5.57
N TRP A 808 12.23 13.70 4.27
CA TRP A 808 12.93 12.61 3.58
C TRP A 808 14.40 12.92 3.27
N ASN A 809 14.76 14.21 3.26
CA ASN A 809 16.13 14.67 3.10
C ASN A 809 16.87 14.92 4.43
N ASP A 810 16.17 14.74 5.56
CA ASP A 810 16.73 14.84 6.89
C ASP A 810 17.90 13.85 7.08
N SER A 811 18.98 14.34 7.69
CA SER A 811 20.14 13.54 8.11
C SER A 811 19.77 12.27 8.90
N ARG A 812 18.69 12.32 9.69
CA ARG A 812 18.17 11.20 10.51
C ARG A 812 17.67 10.04 9.64
N SER A 813 17.11 10.33 8.47
CA SER A 813 16.57 9.34 7.54
C SER A 813 17.65 8.69 6.67
N ARG A 814 18.80 9.36 6.48
CA ARG A 814 19.87 8.90 5.57
C ARG A 814 20.47 7.54 5.94
N GLN A 815 20.65 7.27 7.24
CA GLN A 815 21.20 5.98 7.66
C GLN A 815 20.24 4.85 7.34
N VAL A 816 18.94 5.03 7.62
CA VAL A 816 17.89 4.05 7.29
C VAL A 816 17.83 3.82 5.77
N GLN A 817 17.86 4.89 4.99
CA GLN A 817 17.89 4.82 3.51
C GLN A 817 19.10 4.03 3.00
N ALA A 818 20.28 4.27 3.57
CA ALA A 818 21.52 3.57 3.21
C ALA A 818 21.49 2.08 3.61
N ASP A 819 21.02 1.77 4.82
CA ASP A 819 20.93 0.39 5.32
C ASP A 819 19.93 -0.43 4.48
N LEU A 820 18.79 0.16 4.10
CA LEU A 820 17.81 -0.46 3.21
C LEU A 820 18.39 -0.70 1.81
N ALA A 821 19.05 0.32 1.24
CA ALA A 821 19.66 0.19 -0.08
C ALA A 821 20.75 -0.89 -0.12
N ALA A 822 21.60 -0.97 0.92
CA ALA A 822 22.64 -1.99 1.03
C ALA A 822 22.04 -3.41 1.11
N ALA A 823 21.06 -3.63 1.99
CA ALA A 823 20.42 -4.93 2.14
C ALA A 823 19.76 -5.43 0.84
N VAL A 824 19.16 -4.50 0.08
CA VAL A 824 18.53 -4.79 -1.22
C VAL A 824 19.57 -5.06 -2.32
N GLN A 825 20.64 -4.28 -2.37
CA GLN A 825 21.72 -4.49 -3.34
C GLN A 825 22.43 -5.84 -3.13
N ASP A 826 22.67 -6.22 -1.88
CA ASP A 826 23.27 -7.52 -1.53
C ASP A 826 22.35 -8.68 -1.94
N ALA A 827 21.05 -8.59 -1.65
CA ALA A 827 20.07 -9.61 -2.05
C ALA A 827 19.96 -9.74 -3.58
N LEU A 828 19.95 -8.62 -4.31
CA LEU A 828 19.94 -8.62 -5.78
C LEU A 828 21.22 -9.22 -6.38
N ALA A 829 22.38 -9.04 -5.71
CA ALA A 829 23.65 -9.62 -6.14
C ALA A 829 23.70 -11.15 -5.94
N LEU A 830 23.09 -11.66 -4.86
CA LEU A 830 23.02 -13.10 -4.56
C LEU A 830 22.06 -13.86 -5.49
N ALA A 831 21.02 -13.19 -6.00
CA ALA A 831 20.02 -13.76 -6.91
C ALA A 831 20.55 -14.11 -8.32
N VAL A 832 21.76 -13.68 -8.68
CA VAL A 832 22.38 -13.96 -10.00
C VAL A 832 23.49 -15.01 -9.85
N PRO A 833 23.35 -16.23 -10.39
CA PRO A 833 24.46 -17.18 -10.42
C PRO A 833 25.63 -16.59 -11.21
N LEU A 834 26.83 -16.63 -10.63
CA LEU A 834 28.10 -16.25 -11.22
C LEU A 834 28.35 -16.98 -12.55
N GLY A 835 27.83 -16.42 -13.64
CA GLY A 835 28.06 -16.89 -15.01
C GLY A 835 28.54 -15.81 -15.97
N ARG A 836 28.52 -14.52 -15.59
CA ARG A 836 28.91 -13.40 -16.47
C ARG A 836 29.46 -12.18 -15.71
N LEU A 837 30.51 -12.36 -14.90
CA LEU A 837 31.34 -11.23 -14.47
C LEU A 837 32.81 -11.67 -14.43
N SER A 838 33.41 -11.83 -15.61
CA SER A 838 34.86 -11.87 -15.75
C SER A 838 35.39 -10.44 -15.94
N HIS A 839 36.02 -9.93 -14.90
CA HIS A 839 37.05 -8.89 -14.82
C HIS A 839 36.90 -7.61 -15.66
N ARG A 840 36.80 -6.48 -14.96
CA ARG A 840 37.57 -5.27 -15.28
C ARG A 840 38.25 -4.73 -14.02
N HIS A 841 39.57 -4.86 -14.00
CA HIS A 841 40.47 -3.89 -13.39
C HIS A 841 40.60 -2.69 -14.31
#